data_AF-A0A7K4K3E0-F1
#
_entry.id   AF-A0A7K4K3E0-F1
#
_cell.length_a   1.000
_cell.length_b   1.000
_cell.length_c   1.000
_cell.angle_alpha   90.00
_cell.angle_beta   90.00
_cell.angle_gamma   90.00
#
_symmetry.space_group_name_H-M   'P 1'
#
loop_
_entity.id
_entity.type
_entity.pdbx_description
1 polymer ?
#
loop_
_entity_poly.entity_id
_entity_poly.type
_entity_poly.pdbx_seq_one_letter_code
_entity_poly.pdbx_strand_id
1 'polypeptide(L)'
;MGKSESQMDIVEKSTKSGKQSWSFVAIGLAVLLLVMTCAAVALVILYASSRAARIIQNMDPTAEPCKDFYQYACGGWLNRHVIPETSSRYSIFDILRDELEIILKGVLETSDQGDREAFQKAKILYKSCMNESLIEQRGSLPLLEVLTMVGDWPVASADWNNTKEPNWSMEEKLSIMNSRFNKRVLIDMFVWNDDRDSNRHIIYIDQPSLGMPSRDYYFNGGTYQRVREAYLQFMITIAKMIREDKNMSKDDSFVQEEMAKVMQLETEIANATTPAEERHDVTLLYNKMTLKELQEKFSLNVSEFNWTFFIQGVMSSVSVQVDPEEEVVVYGMPYLQELKAIISKYSASTIQNYLIWRLIIDRVSSLSQRFKDARASYRKALYGTTLEEARWRECVSYVNNNMENAVGALYVRETFAGESKRMVRDLINKIREVFIETLDELQWMDETSKEKAREKAMAIKEQIGYPDYILEDHNEKLDQEYANLNFSEHNYFENILENLRAGAQKSLKKLREKVDQDIWIIGAAVVNAFYSPNRNQIVFPAGILQPPFFSKHQPQALNFGGIGMVIGHEITHGFDDNGRNFDKDGNMFDWWSNFSAMHFKEQSRCMVYQYGNYTWELAGGENVSGISTLGENIADNGGVRQAYKAYLKWLEREGMEPELPGLNLSHKQLFFLNFAQVWCGSYRPEYASQSIKTDVHSPLKYRVMGSLQNFEAFSEAFHCKKGTTMHPAEKCRVW
;
A
#
# COMPACT_ATOMS: atom_id res chain seq x y z
N MET A 1 2.30 -112.85 18.96
CA MET A 1 2.71 -113.51 17.69
C MET A 1 1.84 -112.92 16.57
N GLY A 2 2.44 -112.62 15.41
CA GLY A 2 1.71 -112.54 14.13
C GLY A 2 1.35 -111.13 13.65
N LYS A 3 1.79 -110.81 12.43
CA LYS A 3 1.68 -109.54 11.68
C LYS A 3 0.34 -109.38 10.90
N SER A 4 0.17 -108.16 10.37
CA SER A 4 -0.60 -107.75 9.16
C SER A 4 -2.11 -107.54 9.36
N GLU A 5 -2.82 -106.54 8.81
CA GLU A 5 -2.56 -105.59 7.73
C GLU A 5 -3.66 -104.48 7.76
N SER A 6 -3.33 -103.27 7.28
CA SER A 6 -4.16 -102.20 6.68
C SER A 6 -5.65 -102.01 7.06
N GLN A 7 -5.98 -100.81 7.58
CA GLN A 7 -7.14 -100.04 7.07
C GLN A 7 -6.96 -98.52 7.29
N MET A 8 -7.06 -97.79 6.19
CA MET A 8 -7.12 -96.33 6.10
C MET A 8 -8.45 -95.82 6.64
N ASP A 9 -8.43 -94.79 7.49
CA ASP A 9 -9.54 -93.85 7.65
C ASP A 9 -9.05 -92.43 7.37
N ILE A 10 -9.51 -91.91 6.23
CA ILE A 10 -9.30 -90.54 5.77
C ILE A 10 -10.37 -89.68 6.43
N VAL A 11 -9.98 -88.81 7.35
CA VAL A 11 -10.85 -87.72 7.85
C VAL A 11 -10.73 -86.54 6.89
N GLU A 12 -11.63 -86.51 5.92
CA GLU A 12 -11.80 -85.41 4.98
C GLU A 12 -12.46 -84.21 5.68
N LYS A 13 -11.66 -83.20 6.05
CA LYS A 13 -12.17 -81.90 6.53
C LYS A 13 -12.85 -81.18 5.36
N SER A 14 -14.18 -81.25 5.33
CA SER A 14 -15.04 -80.44 4.47
C SER A 14 -14.89 -78.94 4.80
N THR A 15 -14.04 -78.24 4.07
CA THR A 15 -14.03 -76.77 3.98
C THR A 15 -15.17 -76.33 3.07
N LYS A 16 -16.36 -76.13 3.64
CA LYS A 16 -17.42 -75.36 2.98
C LYS A 16 -16.97 -73.89 2.86
N SER A 17 -16.56 -73.52 1.65
CA SER A 17 -16.49 -72.15 1.17
C SER A 17 -17.86 -71.48 1.34
N GLY A 18 -18.04 -70.76 2.44
CA GLY A 18 -19.15 -69.83 2.59
C GLY A 18 -18.89 -68.62 1.72
N LYS A 19 -19.54 -68.55 0.55
CA LYS A 19 -19.65 -67.29 -0.18
C LYS A 19 -20.35 -66.28 0.73
N GLN A 20 -19.60 -65.33 1.29
CA GLN A 20 -20.19 -64.12 1.87
C GLN A 20 -20.94 -63.41 0.74
N SER A 21 -22.26 -63.59 0.68
CA SER A 21 -23.09 -62.78 -0.21
C SER A 21 -23.18 -61.39 0.39
N TRP A 22 -22.46 -60.44 -0.19
CA TRP A 22 -22.62 -59.03 0.15
C TRP A 22 -24.06 -58.64 -0.16
N SER A 23 -24.77 -58.05 0.80
CA SER A 23 -26.11 -57.54 0.55
C SER A 23 -26.04 -56.46 -0.53
N PHE A 24 -27.09 -56.30 -1.35
CA PHE A 24 -27.15 -55.23 -2.36
C PHE A 24 -26.85 -53.84 -1.78
N VAL A 25 -27.18 -53.62 -0.50
CA VAL A 25 -26.86 -52.40 0.25
C VAL A 25 -25.36 -52.26 0.50
N ALA A 26 -24.66 -53.33 0.88
CA ALA A 26 -23.22 -53.32 1.10
C ALA A 26 -22.43 -53.08 -0.20
N ILE A 27 -22.89 -53.65 -1.32
CA ILE A 27 -22.32 -53.39 -2.65
C ILE A 27 -22.57 -51.93 -3.06
N GLY A 28 -23.80 -51.43 -2.86
CA GLY A 28 -24.15 -50.04 -3.14
C GLY A 28 -23.31 -49.04 -2.36
N LEU A 29 -23.11 -49.27 -1.05
CA LEU A 29 -22.26 -48.43 -0.21
C LEU A 29 -20.78 -48.49 -0.61
N ALA A 30 -20.26 -49.67 -0.97
CA ALA A 30 -18.87 -49.80 -1.44
C ALA A 30 -18.64 -49.07 -2.78
N VAL A 31 -19.58 -49.17 -3.72
CA VAL A 31 -19.53 -48.42 -4.99
C VAL A 31 -19.62 -46.92 -4.74
N LEU A 32 -20.51 -46.48 -3.86
CA LEU A 32 -20.64 -45.06 -3.51
C LEU A 32 -19.35 -44.53 -2.88
N LEU A 33 -18.74 -45.30 -1.95
CA LEU A 33 -17.46 -44.97 -1.35
C LEU A 33 -16.36 -44.87 -2.42
N LEU A 34 -16.31 -45.82 -3.36
CA LEU A 34 -15.33 -45.85 -4.44
C LEU A 34 -15.47 -44.63 -5.36
N VAL A 35 -16.69 -44.29 -5.76
CA VAL A 35 -16.99 -43.11 -6.58
C VAL A 35 -16.63 -41.82 -5.85
N MET A 36 -16.95 -41.72 -4.55
CA MET A 36 -16.57 -40.57 -3.72
C MET A 36 -15.05 -40.46 -3.58
N THR A 37 -14.32 -41.56 -3.39
CA THR A 37 -12.85 -41.54 -3.40
C THR A 37 -12.29 -41.18 -4.78
N CYS A 38 -12.84 -41.69 -5.88
CA CYS A 38 -12.41 -41.32 -7.23
C CYS A 38 -12.67 -39.83 -7.52
N ALA A 39 -13.81 -39.29 -7.10
CA ALA A 39 -14.12 -37.86 -7.23
C ALA A 39 -13.18 -37.00 -6.38
N ALA A 40 -12.89 -37.41 -5.14
CA ALA A 40 -11.93 -36.72 -4.28
C ALA A 40 -10.51 -36.74 -4.87
N VAL A 41 -10.06 -37.88 -5.39
CA VAL A 41 -8.76 -38.01 -6.07
C VAL A 41 -8.71 -37.17 -7.34
N ALA A 42 -9.77 -37.17 -8.16
CA ALA A 42 -9.85 -36.34 -9.36
C ALA A 42 -9.79 -34.84 -9.03
N LEU A 43 -10.50 -34.39 -7.98
CA LEU A 43 -10.42 -33.01 -7.48
C LEU A 43 -9.00 -32.67 -7.02
N VAL A 44 -8.36 -33.52 -6.22
CA VAL A 44 -6.97 -33.33 -5.77
C VAL A 44 -6.01 -33.21 -6.95
N ILE A 45 -6.14 -34.07 -7.96
CA ILE A 45 -5.33 -34.01 -9.19
C ILE A 45 -5.60 -32.71 -9.95
N LEU A 46 -6.85 -32.27 -10.06
CA LEU A 46 -7.22 -31.04 -10.78
C LEU A 46 -6.63 -29.79 -10.09
N TYR A 47 -6.69 -29.72 -8.76
CA TYR A 47 -6.15 -28.61 -7.97
C TYR A 47 -4.61 -28.61 -7.92
N ALA A 48 -3.97 -29.78 -7.83
CA ALA A 48 -2.51 -29.87 -7.94
C ALA A 48 -2.03 -29.46 -9.34
N SER A 49 -2.77 -29.87 -10.38
CA SER A 49 -2.47 -29.53 -11.77
C SER A 49 -2.62 -28.04 -12.06
N SER A 50 -3.61 -27.33 -11.49
CA SER A 50 -3.80 -25.89 -11.73
C SER A 50 -2.68 -25.03 -11.14
N ARG A 51 -2.14 -25.42 -9.98
CA ARG A 51 -1.01 -24.70 -9.35
C ARG A 51 0.32 -24.96 -10.03
N ALA A 52 0.60 -26.22 -10.34
CA ALA A 52 1.78 -26.56 -11.14
C ALA A 52 1.70 -25.85 -12.50
N ALA A 53 0.52 -25.81 -13.13
CA ALA A 53 0.31 -25.08 -14.38
C ALA A 53 0.64 -23.59 -14.25
N ARG A 54 0.17 -22.89 -13.19
CA ARG A 54 0.52 -21.48 -12.96
C ARG A 54 2.03 -21.27 -12.89
N ILE A 55 2.73 -22.10 -12.11
CA ILE A 55 4.18 -22.00 -11.93
C ILE A 55 4.91 -22.22 -13.27
N ILE A 56 4.56 -23.32 -13.97
CA ILE A 56 5.15 -23.70 -15.27
C ILE A 56 4.89 -22.61 -16.32
N GLN A 57 3.69 -22.05 -16.34
CA GLN A 57 3.34 -21.01 -17.29
C GLN A 57 4.17 -19.75 -17.01
N ASN A 58 4.34 -19.34 -15.77
CA ASN A 58 5.02 -18.07 -15.46
C ASN A 58 6.54 -18.12 -15.70
N MET A 59 7.16 -19.28 -15.53
CA MET A 59 8.60 -19.44 -15.71
C MET A 59 9.04 -19.47 -17.18
N ASP A 60 10.29 -19.09 -17.43
CA ASP A 60 11.02 -19.30 -18.67
C ASP A 60 12.17 -20.28 -18.41
N PRO A 61 12.01 -21.58 -18.71
CA PRO A 61 13.03 -22.58 -18.44
C PRO A 61 14.26 -22.45 -19.36
N THR A 62 14.22 -21.58 -20.38
CA THR A 62 15.37 -21.34 -21.27
C THR A 62 16.38 -20.35 -20.67
N ALA A 63 15.95 -19.56 -19.68
CA ALA A 63 16.82 -18.65 -18.94
C ALA A 63 17.58 -19.39 -17.84
N GLU A 64 18.87 -19.06 -17.66
CA GLU A 64 19.67 -19.68 -16.61
C GLU A 64 19.36 -19.04 -15.25
N PRO A 65 18.90 -19.79 -14.23
CA PRO A 65 18.49 -19.25 -12.94
C PRO A 65 19.62 -18.53 -12.19
N CYS A 66 20.87 -18.91 -12.45
CA CYS A 66 22.05 -18.30 -11.82
C CYS A 66 22.53 -17.02 -12.52
N LYS A 67 21.94 -16.65 -13.66
CA LYS A 67 22.23 -15.43 -14.43
C LYS A 67 21.18 -14.35 -14.22
N ASP A 68 19.91 -14.69 -14.41
CA ASP A 68 18.78 -13.80 -14.18
C ASP A 68 17.59 -14.61 -13.65
N PHE A 69 17.48 -14.69 -12.32
CA PHE A 69 16.44 -15.49 -11.70
C PHE A 69 15.04 -14.90 -11.91
N TYR A 70 14.94 -13.58 -12.10
CA TYR A 70 13.67 -12.94 -12.43
C TYR A 70 13.19 -13.36 -13.82
N GLN A 71 14.08 -13.36 -14.82
CA GLN A 71 13.75 -13.89 -16.15
C GLN A 71 13.38 -15.38 -16.08
N TYR A 72 14.14 -16.20 -15.34
CA TYR A 72 13.80 -17.61 -15.16
C TYR A 72 12.41 -17.81 -14.52
N ALA A 73 12.08 -17.05 -13.46
CA ALA A 73 10.84 -17.22 -12.73
C ALA A 73 9.60 -16.60 -13.40
N CYS A 74 9.80 -15.50 -14.15
CA CYS A 74 8.73 -14.64 -14.68
C CYS A 74 8.74 -14.47 -16.20
N GLY A 75 9.74 -14.96 -16.93
CA GLY A 75 9.88 -14.71 -18.37
C GLY A 75 8.68 -15.20 -19.19
N GLY A 76 8.09 -16.33 -18.82
CA GLY A 76 6.84 -16.80 -19.41
C GLY A 76 5.65 -15.88 -19.13
N TRP A 77 5.57 -15.32 -17.91
CA TRP A 77 4.56 -14.32 -17.54
C TRP A 77 4.74 -13.03 -18.36
N LEU A 78 5.96 -12.51 -18.43
CA LEU A 78 6.30 -11.27 -19.17
C LEU A 78 5.98 -11.38 -20.66
N ASN A 79 6.18 -12.56 -21.26
CA ASN A 79 5.88 -12.79 -22.68
C ASN A 79 4.38 -12.88 -22.98
N ARG A 80 3.54 -13.25 -22.01
CA ARG A 80 2.09 -13.41 -22.21
C ARG A 80 1.27 -12.20 -21.77
N HIS A 81 1.77 -11.39 -20.84
CA HIS A 81 1.00 -10.28 -20.28
C HIS A 81 1.46 -8.96 -20.89
N VAL A 82 0.52 -8.31 -21.56
CA VAL A 82 0.67 -6.92 -22.00
C VAL A 82 0.03 -6.02 -20.94
N ILE A 83 0.70 -4.93 -20.60
CA ILE A 83 0.16 -3.94 -19.66
C ILE A 83 -1.13 -3.38 -20.27
N PRO A 84 -2.29 -3.48 -19.59
CA PRO A 84 -3.54 -2.89 -20.07
C PRO A 84 -3.40 -1.39 -20.34
N GLU A 85 -4.17 -0.86 -21.29
CA GLU A 85 -4.13 0.57 -21.67
C GLU A 85 -4.54 1.53 -20.54
N THR A 86 -5.22 0.99 -19.53
CA THR A 86 -5.64 1.68 -18.31
C THR A 86 -4.62 1.59 -17.18
N SER A 87 -3.59 0.75 -17.30
CA SER A 87 -2.64 0.44 -16.22
C SER A 87 -1.24 0.96 -16.53
N SER A 88 -0.57 1.47 -15.50
CA SER A 88 0.82 1.94 -15.57
C SER A 88 1.85 0.87 -15.25
N ARG A 89 1.43 -0.10 -14.43
CA ARG A 89 2.14 -1.31 -14.06
C ARG A 89 1.12 -2.44 -14.13
N TYR A 90 1.59 -3.63 -14.51
CA TYR A 90 0.78 -4.83 -14.40
C TYR A 90 1.63 -5.93 -13.77
N SER A 91 1.11 -6.57 -12.74
CA SER A 91 1.82 -7.56 -11.93
C SER A 91 0.83 -8.52 -11.28
N ILE A 92 1.33 -9.53 -10.57
CA ILE A 92 0.50 -10.41 -9.73
C ILE A 92 -0.35 -9.62 -8.74
N PHE A 93 0.20 -8.58 -8.11
CA PHE A 93 -0.56 -7.72 -7.20
C PHE A 93 -1.71 -7.01 -7.92
N ASP A 94 -1.47 -6.54 -9.14
CA ASP A 94 -2.47 -5.81 -9.93
C ASP A 94 -3.58 -6.77 -10.43
N ILE A 95 -3.24 -8.02 -10.81
CA ILE A 95 -4.22 -9.07 -11.14
C ILE A 95 -5.13 -9.39 -9.93
N LEU A 96 -4.55 -9.56 -8.74
CA LEU A 96 -5.35 -9.86 -7.55
C LEU A 96 -6.24 -8.67 -7.14
N ARG A 97 -5.78 -7.44 -7.38
CA ARG A 97 -6.62 -6.23 -7.19
C ARG A 97 -7.78 -6.22 -8.19
N ASP A 98 -7.52 -6.55 -9.46
CA ASP A 98 -8.57 -6.67 -10.47
C ASP A 98 -9.64 -7.70 -10.08
N GLU A 99 -9.21 -8.87 -9.61
CA GLU A 99 -10.10 -9.94 -9.14
C GLU A 99 -10.89 -9.52 -7.89
N LEU A 100 -10.24 -8.87 -6.94
CA LEU A 100 -10.89 -8.32 -5.74
C LEU A 100 -11.95 -7.28 -6.11
N GLU A 101 -11.65 -6.36 -7.03
CA GLU A 101 -12.60 -5.33 -7.48
C GLU A 101 -13.84 -5.92 -8.14
N ILE A 102 -13.72 -7.04 -8.87
CA ILE A 102 -14.87 -7.75 -9.46
C ILE A 102 -15.81 -8.27 -8.36
N ILE A 103 -15.25 -8.80 -7.27
CA ILE A 103 -16.04 -9.28 -6.12
C ILE A 103 -16.75 -8.10 -5.45
N LEU A 104 -16.01 -7.00 -5.23
CA LEU A 104 -16.58 -5.78 -4.64
C LEU A 104 -17.70 -5.19 -5.50
N LYS A 105 -17.55 -5.19 -6.83
CA LYS A 105 -18.61 -4.79 -7.77
C LYS A 105 -19.87 -5.62 -7.54
N GLY A 106 -19.73 -6.95 -7.47
CA GLY A 106 -20.85 -7.86 -7.26
C GLY A 106 -21.62 -7.58 -5.97
N VAL A 107 -20.92 -7.41 -4.85
CA VAL A 107 -21.56 -7.15 -3.54
C VAL A 107 -22.16 -5.74 -3.44
N LEU A 108 -21.58 -4.74 -4.12
CA LEU A 108 -22.10 -3.36 -4.14
C LEU A 108 -23.31 -3.18 -5.08
N GLU A 109 -23.41 -3.99 -6.14
CA GLU A 109 -24.56 -3.97 -7.06
C GLU A 109 -25.76 -4.79 -6.57
N THR A 110 -25.50 -5.79 -5.73
CA THR A 110 -26.56 -6.66 -5.21
C THR A 110 -27.42 -5.91 -4.19
N SER A 111 -28.72 -5.77 -4.46
CA SER A 111 -29.66 -5.17 -3.51
C SER A 111 -30.10 -6.20 -2.48
N ASP A 112 -30.00 -5.88 -1.19
CA ASP A 112 -30.48 -6.72 -0.09
C ASP A 112 -31.33 -5.86 0.86
N GLN A 113 -32.59 -6.26 1.06
CA GLN A 113 -33.50 -5.55 1.98
C GLN A 113 -33.12 -5.74 3.46
N GLY A 114 -32.29 -6.74 3.77
CA GLY A 114 -31.74 -6.98 5.10
C GLY A 114 -30.41 -6.26 5.36
N ASP A 115 -29.91 -5.44 4.44
CA ASP A 115 -28.67 -4.68 4.65
C ASP A 115 -28.76 -3.78 5.88
N ARG A 116 -27.74 -3.81 6.73
CA ARG A 116 -27.52 -2.79 7.77
C ARG A 116 -27.17 -1.44 7.16
N GLU A 117 -27.29 -0.38 7.95
CA GLU A 117 -27.13 1.01 7.48
C GLU A 117 -25.78 1.28 6.81
N ALA A 118 -24.68 0.77 7.36
CA ALA A 118 -23.35 0.90 6.77
C ALA A 118 -23.27 0.34 5.33
N PHE A 119 -23.91 -0.80 5.08
CA PHE A 119 -23.92 -1.41 3.74
C PHE A 119 -24.81 -0.62 2.78
N GLN A 120 -25.96 -0.15 3.24
CA GLN A 120 -26.83 0.71 2.44
C GLN A 120 -26.10 1.98 2.01
N LYS A 121 -25.37 2.63 2.91
CA LYS A 121 -24.57 3.82 2.63
C LYS A 121 -23.47 3.54 1.59
N ALA A 122 -22.76 2.42 1.70
CA ALA A 122 -21.75 2.02 0.71
C ALA A 122 -22.37 1.81 -0.68
N LYS A 123 -23.53 1.15 -0.76
CA LYS A 123 -24.25 0.92 -2.02
C LYS A 123 -24.82 2.22 -2.61
N ILE A 124 -25.34 3.14 -1.79
CA ILE A 124 -25.78 4.47 -2.24
C ILE A 124 -24.61 5.26 -2.83
N LEU A 125 -23.46 5.25 -2.14
CA LEU A 125 -22.25 5.92 -2.62
C LEU A 125 -21.80 5.35 -3.97
N TYR A 126 -21.78 4.02 -4.10
CA TYR A 126 -21.48 3.33 -5.36
C TYR A 126 -22.44 3.74 -6.49
N LYS A 127 -23.75 3.68 -6.27
CA LYS A 127 -24.76 4.08 -7.26
C LYS A 127 -24.63 5.53 -7.69
N SER A 128 -24.36 6.43 -6.74
CA SER A 128 -24.14 7.86 -7.06
C SER A 128 -22.96 8.05 -8.01
N CYS A 129 -21.88 7.30 -7.77
CA CYS A 129 -20.69 7.33 -8.61
C CYS A 129 -20.96 6.75 -10.01
N MET A 130 -21.76 5.68 -10.10
CA MET A 130 -22.09 5.01 -11.36
C MET A 130 -23.01 5.81 -12.29
N ASN A 131 -23.74 6.82 -11.78
CA ASN A 131 -24.70 7.59 -12.58
C ASN A 131 -24.02 8.67 -13.43
N GLU A 132 -23.34 8.25 -14.49
CA GLU A 132 -22.63 9.15 -15.42
C GLU A 132 -23.57 10.17 -16.07
N SER A 133 -24.80 9.79 -16.42
CA SER A 133 -25.76 10.71 -17.04
C SER A 133 -26.05 11.94 -16.18
N LEU A 134 -26.18 11.76 -14.86
CA LEU A 134 -26.40 12.87 -13.95
C LEU A 134 -25.13 13.71 -13.73
N ILE A 135 -23.95 13.07 -13.70
CA ILE A 135 -22.66 13.78 -13.63
C ILE A 135 -22.46 14.65 -14.88
N GLU A 136 -22.75 14.10 -16.07
CA GLU A 136 -22.70 14.84 -17.33
C GLU A 136 -23.68 16.01 -17.34
N GLN A 137 -24.93 15.79 -16.91
CA GLN A 137 -25.95 16.84 -16.85
C GLN A 137 -25.52 18.01 -15.95
N ARG A 138 -24.82 17.73 -14.84
CA ARG A 138 -24.39 18.74 -13.87
C ARG A 138 -23.13 19.49 -14.31
N GLY A 139 -22.34 18.94 -15.25
CA GLY A 139 -21.20 19.64 -15.86
C GLY A 139 -20.21 20.15 -14.81
N SER A 140 -19.97 21.46 -14.81
CA SER A 140 -19.09 22.14 -13.85
C SER A 140 -19.81 22.77 -12.66
N LEU A 141 -21.14 22.71 -12.59
CA LEU A 141 -21.93 23.39 -11.55
C LEU A 141 -21.43 23.08 -10.12
N PRO A 142 -21.16 21.81 -9.74
CA PRO A 142 -20.69 21.51 -8.39
C PRO A 142 -19.33 22.14 -8.07
N LEU A 143 -18.44 22.23 -9.07
CA LEU A 143 -17.15 22.88 -8.90
C LEU A 143 -17.32 24.40 -8.76
N LEU A 144 -18.20 25.03 -9.54
CA LEU A 144 -18.47 26.46 -9.43
C LEU A 144 -18.97 26.84 -8.02
N GLU A 145 -19.83 26.02 -7.42
CA GLU A 145 -20.29 26.20 -6.05
C GLU A 145 -19.14 26.12 -5.04
N VAL A 146 -18.25 25.12 -5.18
CA VAL A 146 -17.05 25.00 -4.34
C VAL A 146 -16.17 26.23 -4.48
N LEU A 147 -15.93 26.73 -5.70
CA LEU A 147 -15.11 27.92 -5.92
C LEU A 147 -15.64 29.12 -5.14
N THR A 148 -16.96 29.33 -5.11
CA THR A 148 -17.56 30.39 -4.31
C THR A 148 -17.29 30.21 -2.80
N MET A 149 -17.34 28.98 -2.29
CA MET A 149 -17.07 28.70 -0.87
C MET A 149 -15.63 29.01 -0.44
N VAL A 150 -14.66 28.84 -1.34
CA VAL A 150 -13.22 29.04 -1.04
C VAL A 150 -12.70 30.42 -1.43
N GLY A 151 -13.58 31.33 -1.87
CA GLY A 151 -13.22 32.72 -2.20
C GLY A 151 -12.84 32.95 -3.66
N ASP A 152 -13.42 32.16 -4.56
CA ASP A 152 -13.25 32.19 -6.02
C ASP A 152 -11.82 31.84 -6.51
N TRP A 153 -11.73 31.61 -7.82
CA TRP A 153 -10.47 31.42 -8.54
C TRP A 153 -10.13 32.72 -9.29
N PRO A 154 -9.07 33.47 -8.91
CA PRO A 154 -8.75 34.76 -9.52
C PRO A 154 -8.66 34.72 -11.06
N VAL A 155 -8.01 33.70 -11.64
CA VAL A 155 -7.92 33.54 -13.10
C VAL A 155 -9.29 33.37 -13.78
N ALA A 156 -10.33 32.97 -13.03
CA ALA A 156 -11.70 32.81 -13.48
C ALA A 156 -12.68 33.70 -12.70
N SER A 157 -12.24 34.92 -12.36
CA SER A 157 -13.04 35.94 -11.68
C SER A 157 -12.65 37.34 -12.18
N ALA A 158 -13.62 38.12 -12.69
CA ALA A 158 -13.34 39.40 -13.35
C ALA A 158 -12.75 40.48 -12.43
N ASP A 159 -13.25 40.57 -11.19
CA ASP A 159 -12.91 41.66 -10.26
C ASP A 159 -12.34 41.14 -8.94
N TRP A 160 -11.63 40.00 -8.95
CA TRP A 160 -11.15 39.35 -7.72
C TRP A 160 -10.29 40.28 -6.87
N ASN A 161 -9.33 40.98 -7.50
CA ASN A 161 -8.42 41.90 -6.81
C ASN A 161 -9.17 43.08 -6.16
N ASN A 162 -10.29 43.50 -6.73
CA ASN A 162 -11.06 44.63 -6.19
C ASN A 162 -12.09 44.19 -5.12
N THR A 163 -12.62 42.96 -5.24
CA THR A 163 -13.78 42.52 -4.47
C THR A 163 -13.45 41.50 -3.38
N LYS A 164 -12.39 40.71 -3.54
CA LYS A 164 -12.02 39.60 -2.66
C LYS A 164 -10.68 39.82 -1.96
N GLU A 165 -9.68 40.32 -2.68
CA GLU A 165 -8.32 40.55 -2.15
C GLU A 165 -8.29 41.41 -0.87
N PRO A 166 -9.06 42.50 -0.72
CA PRO A 166 -9.00 43.33 0.50
C PRO A 166 -9.39 42.59 1.79
N ASN A 167 -10.16 41.51 1.68
CA ASN A 167 -10.60 40.69 2.81
C ASN A 167 -9.97 39.29 2.78
N TRP A 168 -8.92 39.09 1.97
CA TRP A 168 -8.28 37.79 1.84
C TRP A 168 -7.31 37.54 2.99
N SER A 169 -7.49 36.44 3.71
CA SER A 169 -6.55 35.93 4.72
C SER A 169 -6.02 34.57 4.28
N MET A 170 -4.70 34.40 4.29
CA MET A 170 -4.06 33.13 3.97
C MET A 170 -4.42 32.05 4.99
N GLU A 171 -4.44 32.40 6.28
CA GLU A 171 -4.81 31.53 7.41
C GLU A 171 -6.22 30.95 7.24
N GLU A 172 -7.20 31.81 6.89
CA GLU A 172 -8.58 31.38 6.67
C GLU A 172 -8.69 30.45 5.46
N LYS A 173 -7.98 30.75 4.36
CA LYS A 173 -8.00 29.87 3.18
C LYS A 173 -7.36 28.52 3.47
N LEU A 174 -6.18 28.51 4.08
CA LEU A 174 -5.50 27.27 4.43
C LEU A 174 -6.32 26.45 5.44
N SER A 175 -6.96 27.09 6.42
CA SER A 175 -7.78 26.38 7.40
C SER A 175 -9.05 25.78 6.80
N ILE A 176 -9.72 26.49 5.87
CA ILE A 176 -10.86 25.95 5.11
C ILE A 176 -10.42 24.77 4.24
N MET A 177 -9.30 24.89 3.51
CA MET A 177 -8.79 23.84 2.64
C MET A 177 -8.48 22.56 3.43
N ASN A 178 -7.82 22.72 4.58
CA ASN A 178 -7.49 21.62 5.48
C ASN A 178 -8.75 20.98 6.09
N SER A 179 -9.57 21.76 6.79
CA SER A 179 -10.67 21.23 7.61
C SER A 179 -11.90 20.76 6.81
N ARG A 180 -12.18 21.36 5.65
CA ARG A 180 -13.38 21.03 4.85
C ARG A 180 -13.10 20.13 3.67
N PHE A 181 -11.94 20.27 3.05
CA PHE A 181 -11.60 19.56 1.81
C PHE A 181 -10.49 18.52 2.00
N ASN A 182 -9.99 18.37 3.23
CA ASN A 182 -8.83 17.54 3.56
C ASN A 182 -7.63 17.82 2.64
N LYS A 183 -7.47 19.08 2.23
CA LYS A 183 -6.48 19.51 1.25
C LYS A 183 -5.44 20.41 1.93
N ARG A 184 -4.24 19.89 2.06
CA ARG A 184 -3.13 20.52 2.78
C ARG A 184 -2.13 21.06 1.76
N VAL A 185 -2.07 22.38 1.63
CA VAL A 185 -1.36 23.11 0.56
C VAL A 185 -0.58 24.25 1.21
N LEU A 186 0.62 24.54 0.73
CA LEU A 186 1.63 25.41 1.37
C LEU A 186 2.12 24.92 2.74
N ILE A 187 1.23 24.49 3.63
CA ILE A 187 1.57 23.99 4.96
C ILE A 187 0.81 22.69 5.16
N ASP A 188 1.54 21.58 5.37
CA ASP A 188 0.94 20.30 5.73
C ASP A 188 0.72 20.25 7.24
N MET A 189 -0.49 20.62 7.68
CA MET A 189 -0.90 20.51 9.08
C MET A 189 -1.82 19.30 9.27
N PHE A 190 -1.49 18.45 10.23
CA PHE A 190 -2.30 17.28 10.55
C PHE A 190 -2.15 16.84 12.00
N VAL A 191 -3.05 15.96 12.45
CA VAL A 191 -2.99 15.33 13.77
C VAL A 191 -2.61 13.87 13.57
N TRP A 192 -1.59 13.42 14.30
CA TRP A 192 -1.11 12.03 14.25
C TRP A 192 -0.61 11.58 15.63
N ASN A 193 -0.26 10.30 15.75
CA ASN A 193 0.44 9.76 16.92
C ASN A 193 1.71 10.57 17.19
N ASP A 194 1.97 10.94 18.44
CA ASP A 194 3.25 11.53 18.82
C ASP A 194 4.33 10.45 18.76
N ASP A 195 5.37 10.67 17.96
CA ASP A 195 6.46 9.70 17.82
C ASP A 195 7.14 9.38 19.16
N ARG A 196 7.24 10.34 20.08
CA ARG A 196 7.88 10.12 21.39
C ARG A 196 6.90 9.75 22.51
N ASP A 197 5.59 9.76 22.24
CA ASP A 197 4.55 9.28 23.15
C ASP A 197 3.40 8.67 22.35
N SER A 198 3.51 7.37 22.08
CA SER A 198 2.58 6.61 21.25
C SER A 198 1.16 6.51 21.83
N ASN A 199 0.93 6.96 23.07
CA ASN A 199 -0.38 6.96 23.73
C ASN A 199 -1.21 8.22 23.45
N ARG A 200 -0.62 9.26 22.87
CA ARG A 200 -1.29 10.52 22.57
C ARG A 200 -1.15 10.90 21.10
N HIS A 201 -1.96 11.87 20.71
CA HIS A 201 -1.83 12.53 19.41
C HIS A 201 -1.25 13.93 19.59
N ILE A 202 -0.58 14.43 18.56
CA ILE A 202 -0.02 15.78 18.50
C ILE A 202 -0.23 16.38 17.10
N ILE A 203 -0.19 17.70 17.02
CA ILE A 203 -0.23 18.41 15.73
C ILE A 203 1.15 18.35 15.08
N TYR A 204 1.19 17.92 13.83
CA TYR A 204 2.35 17.95 12.95
C TYR A 204 2.25 19.11 11.97
N ILE A 205 3.39 19.73 11.68
CA ILE A 205 3.58 20.73 10.62
C ILE A 205 4.73 20.26 9.71
N ASP A 206 4.46 20.14 8.42
CA ASP A 206 5.43 19.66 7.43
C ASP A 206 5.32 20.40 6.08
N GLN A 207 6.26 20.09 5.18
CA GLN A 207 6.23 20.51 3.78
C GLN A 207 5.04 19.88 3.04
N PRO A 208 4.39 20.61 2.10
CA PRO A 208 3.20 20.11 1.43
C PRO A 208 3.53 19.11 0.32
N SER A 209 2.53 18.33 -0.07
CA SER A 209 2.57 17.60 -1.35
C SER A 209 2.50 18.57 -2.55
N LEU A 210 3.17 18.19 -3.64
CA LEU A 210 3.25 18.98 -4.87
C LEU A 210 2.21 18.55 -5.92
N GLY A 211 2.03 19.42 -6.91
CA GLY A 211 1.30 19.20 -8.15
C GLY A 211 1.70 17.96 -8.92
N MET A 212 3.01 17.86 -9.15
CA MET A 212 3.65 16.72 -9.78
C MET A 212 4.19 15.75 -8.72
N PRO A 213 4.46 14.48 -9.08
CA PRO A 213 4.71 13.43 -8.09
C PRO A 213 5.94 13.61 -7.20
N SER A 214 6.98 14.29 -7.68
CA SER A 214 8.19 14.60 -6.89
C SER A 214 8.76 15.96 -7.26
N ARG A 215 9.67 16.49 -6.43
CA ARG A 215 10.39 17.73 -6.70
C ARG A 215 11.25 17.67 -7.98
N ASP A 216 11.76 16.49 -8.35
CA ASP A 216 12.59 16.29 -9.55
C ASP A 216 11.91 16.72 -10.84
N TYR A 217 10.58 16.57 -10.89
CA TYR A 217 9.78 17.00 -12.03
C TYR A 217 9.91 18.49 -12.31
N TYR A 218 10.23 19.32 -11.32
CA TYR A 218 10.33 20.77 -11.48
C TYR A 218 11.68 21.22 -12.06
N PHE A 219 12.73 20.40 -11.99
CA PHE A 219 14.10 20.80 -12.31
C PHE A 219 14.74 20.01 -13.46
N ASN A 220 14.38 18.73 -13.65
CA ASN A 220 15.09 17.85 -14.56
C ASN A 220 14.63 17.94 -16.02
N GLY A 221 15.47 17.56 -16.98
CA GLY A 221 15.15 17.56 -18.42
C GLY A 221 14.41 16.30 -18.88
N GLY A 222 14.32 16.07 -20.20
CA GLY A 222 13.85 14.78 -20.74
C GLY A 222 12.37 14.49 -20.48
N THR A 223 12.06 13.32 -19.92
CA THR A 223 10.68 12.89 -19.60
C THR A 223 10.01 13.84 -18.61
N TYR A 224 10.75 14.32 -17.60
CA TYR A 224 10.27 15.28 -16.59
C TYR A 224 9.78 16.59 -17.22
N GLN A 225 10.50 17.11 -18.23
CA GLN A 225 10.08 18.31 -18.95
C GLN A 225 8.74 18.13 -19.66
N ARG A 226 8.50 17.00 -20.32
CA ARG A 226 7.22 16.73 -20.99
C ARG A 226 6.06 16.71 -20.00
N VAL A 227 6.29 16.18 -18.79
CA VAL A 227 5.31 16.19 -17.71
C VAL A 227 5.04 17.62 -17.23
N ARG A 228 6.07 18.46 -17.04
CA ARG A 228 5.89 19.87 -16.69
C ARG A 228 5.03 20.62 -17.71
N GLU A 229 5.32 20.43 -18.99
CA GLU A 229 4.59 21.06 -20.09
C GLU A 229 3.12 20.59 -20.12
N ALA A 230 2.88 19.28 -19.96
CA ALA A 230 1.53 18.73 -19.90
C ALA A 230 0.76 19.23 -18.66
N TYR A 231 1.43 19.40 -17.52
CA TYR A 231 0.86 19.91 -16.28
C TYR A 231 0.45 21.39 -16.40
N LEU A 232 1.31 22.25 -16.99
CA LEU A 232 0.97 23.65 -17.28
C LEU A 232 -0.20 23.73 -18.26
N GLN A 233 -0.17 22.92 -19.33
CA GLN A 233 -1.26 22.90 -20.30
C GLN A 233 -2.58 22.46 -19.66
N PHE A 234 -2.52 21.52 -18.71
CA PHE A 234 -3.69 21.08 -17.97
C PHE A 234 -4.29 22.20 -17.10
N MET A 235 -3.47 22.96 -16.38
CA MET A 235 -3.91 24.17 -15.66
C MET A 235 -4.65 25.14 -16.58
N ILE A 236 -4.03 25.48 -17.71
CA ILE A 236 -4.56 26.43 -18.69
C ILE A 236 -5.90 25.96 -19.26
N THR A 237 -5.99 24.69 -19.67
CA THR A 237 -7.21 24.11 -20.23
C THR A 237 -8.36 24.20 -19.23
N ILE A 238 -8.13 23.81 -17.97
CA ILE A 238 -9.17 23.85 -16.93
C ILE A 238 -9.60 25.29 -16.63
N ALA A 239 -8.66 26.22 -16.50
CA ALA A 239 -8.97 27.63 -16.27
C ALA A 239 -9.84 28.22 -17.40
N LYS A 240 -9.51 27.90 -18.67
CA LYS A 240 -10.32 28.31 -19.84
C LYS A 240 -11.73 27.72 -19.81
N MET A 241 -11.88 26.44 -19.48
CA MET A 241 -13.19 25.79 -19.38
C MET A 241 -14.07 26.45 -18.32
N ILE A 242 -13.52 26.75 -17.13
CA ILE A 242 -14.27 27.41 -16.05
C ILE A 242 -14.64 28.85 -16.42
N ARG A 243 -13.76 29.59 -17.10
CA ARG A 243 -14.09 30.93 -17.62
C ARG A 243 -15.24 30.87 -18.62
N GLU A 244 -15.21 29.92 -19.55
CA GLU A 244 -16.29 29.70 -20.52
C GLU A 244 -17.61 29.38 -19.83
N ASP A 245 -17.61 28.48 -18.84
CA ASP A 245 -18.81 28.14 -18.07
C ASP A 245 -19.37 29.32 -17.26
N LYS A 246 -18.51 30.26 -16.87
CA LYS A 246 -18.90 31.53 -16.22
C LYS A 246 -19.26 32.64 -17.22
N ASN A 247 -19.37 32.35 -18.52
CA ASN A 247 -19.61 33.33 -19.59
C ASN A 247 -18.57 34.47 -19.63
N MET A 248 -17.32 34.18 -19.28
CA MET A 248 -16.20 35.11 -19.36
C MET A 248 -15.46 35.00 -20.70
N SER A 249 -14.73 36.04 -21.09
CA SER A 249 -13.91 36.02 -22.31
C SER A 249 -12.80 34.95 -22.22
N LYS A 250 -12.56 34.27 -23.35
CA LYS A 250 -11.39 33.40 -23.57
C LYS A 250 -10.16 34.28 -23.84
N ASP A 251 -9.68 34.96 -22.80
CA ASP A 251 -8.41 35.70 -22.86
C ASP A 251 -7.26 34.71 -22.67
N ASP A 252 -6.83 34.12 -23.78
CA ASP A 252 -5.82 33.07 -23.79
C ASP A 252 -4.47 33.53 -23.24
N SER A 253 -4.06 34.76 -23.55
CA SER A 253 -2.84 35.39 -23.03
C SER A 253 -2.88 35.52 -21.51
N PHE A 254 -3.96 36.09 -20.97
CA PHE A 254 -4.11 36.29 -19.54
C PHE A 254 -4.07 34.95 -18.76
N VAL A 255 -4.79 33.94 -19.23
CA VAL A 255 -4.80 32.62 -18.56
C VAL A 255 -3.41 31.97 -18.61
N GLN A 256 -2.70 32.08 -19.74
CA GLN A 256 -1.34 31.55 -19.87
C GLN A 256 -0.38 32.23 -18.89
N GLU A 257 -0.42 33.56 -18.78
CA GLU A 257 0.43 34.31 -17.86
C GLU A 257 0.13 33.97 -16.40
N GLU A 258 -1.14 33.89 -16.00
CA GLU A 258 -1.52 33.55 -14.62
C GLU A 258 -1.12 32.12 -14.24
N MET A 259 -1.33 31.13 -15.12
CA MET A 259 -0.93 29.75 -14.84
C MET A 259 0.59 29.56 -14.89
N ALA A 260 1.31 30.35 -15.69
CA ALA A 260 2.77 30.38 -15.65
C ALA A 260 3.29 30.90 -14.30
N LYS A 261 2.67 31.93 -13.72
CA LYS A 261 2.99 32.40 -12.35
C LYS A 261 2.72 31.33 -11.30
N VAL A 262 1.61 30.59 -11.43
CA VAL A 262 1.30 29.45 -10.54
C VAL A 262 2.37 28.36 -10.64
N MET A 263 2.79 28.00 -11.85
CA MET A 263 3.88 27.05 -12.07
C MET A 263 5.20 27.54 -11.47
N GLN A 264 5.52 28.83 -11.62
CA GLN A 264 6.72 29.42 -11.04
C GLN A 264 6.70 29.37 -9.51
N LEU A 265 5.57 29.74 -8.89
CA LEU A 265 5.38 29.62 -7.44
C LEU A 265 5.57 28.18 -6.98
N GLU A 266 4.92 27.21 -7.63
CA GLU A 266 5.06 25.80 -7.26
C GLU A 266 6.49 25.27 -7.47
N THR A 267 7.22 25.78 -8.47
CA THR A 267 8.64 25.45 -8.69
C THR A 267 9.51 25.96 -7.54
N GLU A 268 9.27 27.18 -7.05
CA GLU A 268 9.98 27.70 -5.87
C GLU A 268 9.63 26.92 -4.60
N ILE A 269 8.36 26.55 -4.41
CA ILE A 269 7.92 25.68 -3.31
C ILE A 269 8.64 24.32 -3.39
N ALA A 270 8.67 23.68 -4.57
CA ALA A 270 9.36 22.42 -4.78
C ALA A 270 10.86 22.52 -4.49
N ASN A 271 11.48 23.66 -4.79
CA ASN A 271 12.90 23.87 -4.50
C ASN A 271 13.17 23.93 -3.00
N ALA A 272 12.27 24.55 -2.24
CA ALA A 272 12.33 24.63 -0.78
C ALA A 272 12.01 23.32 -0.07
N THR A 273 11.31 22.37 -0.72
CA THR A 273 11.06 21.05 -0.11
C THR A 273 12.36 20.26 0.07
N THR A 274 12.52 19.63 1.23
CA THR A 274 13.67 18.76 1.50
C THR A 274 13.53 17.45 0.71
N PRO A 275 14.59 16.97 0.05
CA PRO A 275 14.58 15.70 -0.70
C PRO A 275 14.18 14.51 0.17
N ALA A 276 13.57 13.48 -0.45
CA ALA A 276 13.13 12.28 0.27
C ALA A 276 14.30 11.54 0.95
N GLU A 277 15.46 11.50 0.27
CA GLU A 277 16.70 10.89 0.77
C GLU A 277 17.22 11.56 2.04
N GLU A 278 16.97 12.85 2.24
CA GLU A 278 17.40 13.59 3.44
C GLU A 278 16.38 13.48 4.58
N ARG A 279 15.20 12.91 4.31
CA ARG A 279 14.08 12.78 5.25
C ARG A 279 13.87 11.36 5.78
N HIS A 280 14.77 10.42 5.47
CA HIS A 280 14.64 9.02 5.91
C HIS A 280 14.84 8.85 7.43
N ASP A 281 15.67 9.71 8.06
CA ASP A 281 15.93 9.66 9.49
C ASP A 281 14.90 10.48 10.28
N VAL A 282 13.84 9.80 10.75
CA VAL A 282 12.76 10.39 11.55
C VAL A 282 13.25 11.06 12.83
N THR A 283 14.39 10.64 13.38
CA THR A 283 14.92 11.21 14.64
C THR A 283 15.41 12.65 14.45
N LEU A 284 15.86 12.99 13.24
CA LEU A 284 16.29 14.33 12.84
C LEU A 284 15.12 15.22 12.42
N LEU A 285 14.04 14.61 11.90
CA LEU A 285 12.83 15.34 11.53
C LEU A 285 12.03 15.80 12.75
N TYR A 286 12.05 15.04 13.84
CA TYR A 286 11.24 15.33 15.03
C TYR A 286 11.74 16.57 15.79
N ASN A 287 11.06 17.71 15.57
CA ASN A 287 11.34 18.96 16.28
C ASN A 287 10.08 19.44 17.02
N LYS A 288 9.95 19.07 18.30
CA LYS A 288 8.83 19.52 19.15
C LYS A 288 9.07 20.93 19.68
N MET A 289 8.06 21.79 19.58
CA MET A 289 8.07 23.18 20.09
C MET A 289 6.64 23.64 20.41
N THR A 290 6.47 24.78 21.07
CA THR A 290 5.14 25.39 21.24
C THR A 290 4.73 26.22 20.02
N LEU A 291 3.43 26.51 19.87
CA LEU A 291 2.94 27.43 18.83
C LEU A 291 3.56 28.83 18.92
N LYS A 292 3.84 29.29 20.14
CA LYS A 292 4.55 30.54 20.38
C LYS A 292 5.97 30.49 19.83
N GLU A 293 6.72 29.42 20.12
CA GLU A 293 8.07 29.23 19.56
C GLU A 293 8.05 29.09 18.03
N LEU A 294 7.03 28.42 17.48
CA LEU A 294 6.81 28.33 16.03
C LEU A 294 6.60 29.72 15.42
N GLN A 295 5.77 30.56 16.03
CA GLN A 295 5.52 31.93 15.58
C GLN A 295 6.79 32.79 15.60
N GLU A 296 7.60 32.67 16.66
CA GLU A 296 8.87 33.40 16.79
C GLU A 296 9.92 32.95 15.76
N LYS A 297 10.03 31.64 15.51
CA LYS A 297 11.03 31.07 14.58
C LYS A 297 10.65 31.21 13.11
N PHE A 298 9.37 31.09 12.76
CA PHE A 298 8.90 30.99 11.38
C PHE A 298 7.84 32.05 11.06
N SER A 299 8.22 33.33 11.11
CA SER A 299 7.34 34.42 10.68
C SER A 299 7.20 34.48 9.16
N LEU A 300 5.96 34.56 8.67
CA LEU A 300 5.64 34.74 7.26
C LEU A 300 5.14 36.18 7.03
N ASN A 301 5.75 36.91 6.09
CA ASN A 301 5.55 38.37 5.95
C ASN A 301 4.25 38.77 5.22
N VAL A 302 3.53 37.84 4.59
CA VAL A 302 2.20 38.13 4.04
C VAL A 302 1.27 38.33 5.24
N SER A 303 0.90 39.60 5.50
CA SER A 303 -0.05 40.04 6.55
C SER A 303 0.25 39.60 7.99
N GLU A 304 1.52 39.33 8.35
CA GLU A 304 1.91 38.78 9.66
C GLU A 304 1.19 37.47 10.00
N PHE A 305 1.42 36.41 9.19
CA PHE A 305 0.74 35.12 9.37
C PHE A 305 0.74 34.65 10.81
N ASN A 306 -0.46 34.40 11.34
CA ASN A 306 -0.64 33.97 12.72
C ASN A 306 -0.87 32.46 12.78
N TRP A 307 0.13 31.72 13.25
CA TRP A 307 0.10 30.26 13.35
C TRP A 307 -1.01 29.76 14.28
N THR A 308 -1.19 30.42 15.43
CA THR A 308 -2.26 30.09 16.37
C THR A 308 -3.63 30.30 15.74
N PHE A 309 -3.82 31.39 14.98
CA PHE A 309 -5.08 31.66 14.29
C PHE A 309 -5.37 30.63 13.18
N PHE A 310 -4.37 30.29 12.36
CA PHE A 310 -4.49 29.24 11.35
C PHE A 310 -4.88 27.89 11.96
N ILE A 311 -4.15 27.45 12.98
CA ILE A 311 -4.37 26.14 13.61
C ILE A 311 -5.69 26.14 14.38
N GLN A 312 -6.04 27.21 15.09
CA GLN A 312 -7.35 27.37 15.71
C GLN A 312 -8.47 27.35 14.66
N GLY A 313 -8.28 27.95 13.49
CA GLY A 313 -9.22 27.89 12.38
C GLY A 313 -9.50 26.44 11.94
N VAL A 314 -8.46 25.61 11.84
CA VAL A 314 -8.59 24.18 11.53
C VAL A 314 -9.30 23.43 12.66
N MET A 315 -8.84 23.58 13.90
CA MET A 315 -9.31 22.83 15.07
C MET A 315 -10.73 23.22 15.53
N SER A 316 -11.18 24.45 15.20
CA SER A 316 -12.56 24.89 15.44
C SER A 316 -13.59 24.03 14.71
N SER A 317 -13.22 23.40 13.59
CA SER A 317 -14.09 22.47 12.85
C SER A 317 -14.49 21.21 13.64
N VAL A 318 -13.78 20.94 14.74
CA VAL A 318 -14.02 19.81 15.65
C VAL A 318 -14.17 20.29 17.11
N SER A 319 -14.44 21.58 17.30
CA SER A 319 -14.66 22.20 18.63
C SER A 319 -13.50 22.03 19.62
N VAL A 320 -12.27 21.89 19.11
CA VAL A 320 -11.06 21.85 19.95
C VAL A 320 -10.43 23.24 20.00
N GLN A 321 -10.09 23.67 21.21
CA GLN A 321 -9.34 24.92 21.44
C GLN A 321 -7.84 24.62 21.48
N VAL A 322 -7.08 25.52 20.87
CA VAL A 322 -5.61 25.58 20.93
C VAL A 322 -5.21 26.97 21.39
N ASP A 323 -4.14 27.03 22.17
CA ASP A 323 -3.57 28.28 22.66
C ASP A 323 -2.09 28.37 22.27
N PRO A 324 -1.41 29.52 22.46
CA PRO A 324 -0.01 29.68 22.07
C PRO A 324 0.98 28.70 22.72
N GLU A 325 0.62 28.04 23.83
CA GLU A 325 1.47 27.05 24.50
C GLU A 325 1.22 25.61 24.01
N GLU A 326 0.31 25.41 23.04
CA GLU A 326 0.07 24.11 22.41
C GLU A 326 1.38 23.53 21.82
N GLU A 327 1.68 22.29 22.16
CA GLU A 327 2.83 21.57 21.60
C GLU A 327 2.55 21.09 20.17
N VAL A 328 3.52 21.30 19.28
CA VAL A 328 3.50 20.82 17.90
C VAL A 328 4.83 20.17 17.53
N VAL A 329 4.80 19.26 16.55
CA VAL A 329 6.00 18.66 15.95
C VAL A 329 6.20 19.23 14.56
N VAL A 330 7.39 19.77 14.28
CA VAL A 330 7.72 20.38 13.00
C VAL A 330 8.74 19.52 12.25
N TYR A 331 8.29 18.80 11.23
CA TYR A 331 9.17 18.03 10.34
C TYR A 331 9.81 18.91 9.27
N GLY A 332 9.05 19.87 8.73
CA GLY A 332 9.46 20.69 7.60
C GLY A 332 10.28 21.93 7.98
N MET A 333 11.16 21.88 8.99
CA MET A 333 11.87 23.10 9.44
C MET A 333 12.64 23.81 8.30
N PRO A 334 13.47 23.13 7.48
CA PRO A 334 14.19 23.80 6.39
C PRO A 334 13.22 24.44 5.37
N TYR A 335 12.13 23.75 5.07
CA TYR A 335 11.09 24.25 4.18
C TYR A 335 10.44 25.54 4.70
N LEU A 336 10.06 25.58 5.99
CA LEU A 336 9.43 26.76 6.59
C LEU A 336 10.37 27.97 6.65
N GLN A 337 11.69 27.77 6.75
CA GLN A 337 12.69 28.86 6.68
C GLN A 337 12.66 29.55 5.31
N GLU A 338 12.61 28.77 4.23
CA GLU A 338 12.59 29.27 2.86
C GLU A 338 11.21 29.83 2.45
N LEU A 339 10.13 29.27 3.00
CA LEU A 339 8.76 29.61 2.63
C LEU A 339 8.48 31.12 2.76
N LYS A 340 9.01 31.77 3.80
CA LYS A 340 8.90 33.22 4.01
C LYS A 340 9.35 34.02 2.79
N ALA A 341 10.51 33.69 2.25
CA ALA A 341 11.11 34.40 1.13
C ALA A 341 10.32 34.15 -0.16
N ILE A 342 9.75 32.96 -0.33
CA ILE A 342 8.96 32.59 -1.50
C ILE A 342 7.64 33.37 -1.51
N ILE A 343 6.80 33.21 -0.48
CA ILE A 343 5.45 33.80 -0.47
C ILE A 343 5.47 35.34 -0.55
N SER A 344 6.53 35.98 -0.05
CA SER A 344 6.67 37.45 -0.09
C SER A 344 6.86 38.01 -1.50
N LYS A 345 7.19 37.15 -2.49
CA LYS A 345 7.35 37.55 -3.90
C LYS A 345 6.04 37.58 -4.68
N TYR A 346 4.99 36.94 -4.18
CA TYR A 346 3.77 36.67 -4.93
C TYR A 346 2.57 37.44 -4.36
N SER A 347 1.67 37.88 -5.23
CA SER A 347 0.42 38.52 -4.83
C SER A 347 -0.54 37.52 -4.17
N ALA A 348 -1.49 38.02 -3.39
CA ALA A 348 -2.59 37.20 -2.85
C ALA A 348 -3.37 36.50 -3.97
N SER A 349 -3.57 37.17 -5.12
CA SER A 349 -4.21 36.55 -6.28
C SER A 349 -3.42 35.34 -6.85
N THR A 350 -2.09 35.40 -6.86
CA THR A 350 -1.25 34.30 -7.37
C THR A 350 -1.25 33.13 -6.39
N ILE A 351 -1.14 33.42 -5.09
CA ILE A 351 -1.25 32.41 -4.03
C ILE A 351 -2.62 31.74 -4.08
N GLN A 352 -3.71 32.52 -4.16
CA GLN A 352 -5.06 31.98 -4.29
C GLN A 352 -5.21 31.14 -5.56
N ASN A 353 -4.68 31.57 -6.70
CA ASN A 353 -4.70 30.76 -7.93
C ASN A 353 -4.03 29.38 -7.72
N TYR A 354 -2.91 29.34 -7.00
CA TYR A 354 -2.22 28.11 -6.64
C TYR A 354 -3.07 27.23 -5.70
N LEU A 355 -3.60 27.81 -4.61
CA LEU A 355 -4.45 27.08 -3.66
C LEU A 355 -5.62 26.41 -4.38
N ILE A 356 -6.34 27.18 -5.20
CA ILE A 356 -7.50 26.69 -5.93
C ILE A 356 -7.11 25.64 -6.97
N TRP A 357 -6.03 25.83 -7.72
CA TRP A 357 -5.56 24.82 -8.64
C TRP A 357 -5.29 23.48 -7.94
N ARG A 358 -4.63 23.51 -6.77
CA ARG A 358 -4.34 22.32 -5.97
C ARG A 358 -5.61 21.63 -5.47
N LEU A 359 -6.70 22.35 -5.25
CA LEU A 359 -8.01 21.75 -4.95
C LEU A 359 -8.66 21.15 -6.21
N ILE A 360 -8.61 21.86 -7.34
CA ILE A 360 -9.29 21.45 -8.58
C ILE A 360 -8.68 20.16 -9.16
N ILE A 361 -7.35 20.05 -9.19
CA ILE A 361 -6.67 18.90 -9.82
C ILE A 361 -7.16 17.54 -9.30
N ASP A 362 -7.51 17.46 -8.01
CA ASP A 362 -7.98 16.20 -7.41
C ASP A 362 -9.48 15.95 -7.68
N ARG A 363 -10.22 16.94 -8.16
CA ARG A 363 -11.68 16.88 -8.34
C ARG A 363 -12.12 16.74 -9.79
N VAL A 364 -11.21 16.96 -10.74
CA VAL A 364 -11.53 16.86 -12.18
C VAL A 364 -12.11 15.50 -12.59
N SER A 365 -11.71 14.41 -11.93
CA SER A 365 -12.22 13.05 -12.20
C SER A 365 -13.63 12.80 -11.67
N SER A 366 -14.19 13.76 -10.93
CA SER A 366 -15.53 13.69 -10.32
C SER A 366 -16.55 14.58 -11.04
N LEU A 367 -16.15 15.23 -12.14
CA LEU A 367 -16.98 16.09 -12.97
C LEU A 367 -17.32 15.42 -14.30
N SER A 368 -18.05 16.11 -15.18
CA SER A 368 -18.38 15.65 -16.53
C SER A 368 -17.14 15.28 -17.37
N GLN A 369 -17.31 14.41 -18.36
CA GLN A 369 -16.27 13.79 -19.19
C GLN A 369 -15.27 14.80 -19.76
N ARG A 370 -15.71 15.99 -20.19
CA ARG A 370 -14.79 17.03 -20.70
C ARG A 370 -13.67 17.42 -19.72
N PHE A 371 -13.91 17.34 -18.42
CA PHE A 371 -12.89 17.62 -17.39
C PHE A 371 -11.92 16.44 -17.21
N LYS A 372 -12.41 15.22 -17.36
CA LYS A 372 -11.57 14.01 -17.41
C LYS A 372 -10.67 14.03 -18.65
N ASP A 373 -11.24 14.37 -19.80
CA ASP A 373 -10.52 14.48 -21.08
C ASP A 373 -9.39 15.52 -21.00
N ALA A 374 -9.62 16.64 -20.31
CA ALA A 374 -8.60 17.67 -20.08
C ALA A 374 -7.36 17.13 -19.34
N ARG A 375 -7.51 16.07 -18.52
CA ARG A 375 -6.41 15.42 -17.80
C ARG A 375 -5.65 14.41 -18.66
N ALA A 376 -6.20 13.95 -19.78
CA ALA A 376 -5.69 12.79 -20.53
C ALA A 376 -4.22 12.93 -20.94
N SER A 377 -3.81 14.09 -21.45
CA SER A 377 -2.41 14.33 -21.85
C SER A 377 -1.45 14.28 -20.66
N TYR A 378 -1.83 14.92 -19.54
CA TYR A 378 -1.04 14.92 -18.31
C TYR A 378 -0.96 13.53 -17.68
N ARG A 379 -2.08 12.79 -17.63
CA ARG A 379 -2.13 11.40 -17.19
C ARG A 379 -1.20 10.54 -18.03
N LYS A 380 -1.29 10.61 -19.36
CA LYS A 380 -0.44 9.84 -20.26
C LYS A 380 1.05 10.15 -20.06
N ALA A 381 1.41 11.43 -19.91
CA ALA A 381 2.79 11.84 -19.69
C ALA A 381 3.38 11.28 -18.38
N LEU A 382 2.57 11.15 -17.33
CA LEU A 382 2.99 10.61 -16.02
C LEU A 382 2.98 9.09 -15.95
N TYR A 383 1.93 8.49 -16.50
CA TYR A 383 1.53 7.12 -16.19
C TYR A 383 1.60 6.19 -17.40
N GLY A 384 1.77 6.74 -18.60
CA GLY A 384 1.76 6.00 -19.86
C GLY A 384 0.39 5.45 -20.26
N THR A 385 -0.66 5.71 -19.48
CA THR A 385 -2.01 5.19 -19.72
C THR A 385 -2.74 6.02 -20.77
N THR A 386 -3.36 5.35 -21.72
CA THR A 386 -4.07 5.98 -22.85
C THR A 386 -5.57 6.00 -22.64
N LEU A 387 -6.10 5.11 -21.79
CA LEU A 387 -7.50 5.00 -21.44
C LEU A 387 -7.72 5.19 -19.93
N GLU A 388 -8.92 5.60 -19.57
CA GLU A 388 -9.39 5.58 -18.17
C GLU A 388 -9.91 4.20 -17.81
N GLU A 389 -9.84 3.89 -16.52
CA GLU A 389 -10.46 2.68 -16.01
C GLU A 389 -11.97 2.70 -16.24
N ALA A 390 -12.58 1.51 -16.29
CA ALA A 390 -14.02 1.41 -16.35
C ALA A 390 -14.63 2.11 -15.13
N ARG A 391 -15.71 2.88 -15.33
CA ARG A 391 -16.34 3.68 -14.27
C ARG A 391 -16.61 2.89 -13.00
N TRP A 392 -17.08 1.65 -13.14
CA TRP A 392 -17.35 0.78 -11.99
C TRP A 392 -16.11 0.47 -11.15
N ARG A 393 -14.91 0.39 -11.74
CA ARG A 393 -13.65 0.20 -11.00
C ARG A 393 -13.30 1.44 -10.20
N GLU A 394 -13.40 2.62 -10.82
CA GLU A 394 -13.24 3.90 -10.12
C GLU A 394 -14.18 3.99 -8.91
N CYS A 395 -15.45 3.61 -9.11
CA CYS A 395 -16.47 3.65 -8.06
C CYS A 395 -16.26 2.60 -6.97
N VAL A 396 -15.89 1.37 -7.31
CA VAL A 396 -15.53 0.32 -6.35
C VAL A 396 -14.36 0.76 -5.49
N SER A 397 -13.27 1.21 -6.13
CA SER A 397 -12.06 1.68 -5.44
C SER A 397 -12.39 2.87 -4.53
N TYR A 398 -13.18 3.82 -5.03
CA TYR A 398 -13.60 4.99 -4.25
C TYR A 398 -14.40 4.59 -3.00
N VAL A 399 -15.39 3.71 -3.11
CA VAL A 399 -16.21 3.27 -1.97
C VAL A 399 -15.37 2.45 -0.98
N ASN A 400 -14.51 1.54 -1.47
CA ASN A 400 -13.61 0.76 -0.62
C ASN A 400 -12.66 1.66 0.20
N ASN A 401 -12.09 2.71 -0.42
CA ASN A 401 -11.16 3.62 0.25
C ASN A 401 -11.82 4.54 1.28
N ASN A 402 -13.12 4.83 1.16
CA ASN A 402 -13.85 5.73 2.07
C ASN A 402 -14.71 4.97 3.10
N MET A 403 -15.04 3.71 2.83
CA MET A 403 -15.88 2.85 3.68
C MET A 403 -15.27 1.47 3.87
N GLU A 404 -13.97 1.44 4.18
CA GLU A 404 -13.12 0.24 4.18
C GLU A 404 -13.64 -0.91 5.07
N ASN A 405 -14.27 -0.61 6.21
CA ASN A 405 -14.81 -1.62 7.12
C ASN A 405 -16.15 -2.16 6.62
N ALA A 406 -17.01 -1.31 6.05
CA ALA A 406 -18.28 -1.75 5.46
C ALA A 406 -18.04 -2.63 4.23
N VAL A 407 -17.17 -2.18 3.32
CA VAL A 407 -16.80 -2.94 2.12
C VAL A 407 -15.98 -4.17 2.48
N GLY A 408 -15.07 -4.07 3.45
CA GLY A 408 -14.32 -5.20 3.99
C GLY A 408 -15.22 -6.29 4.54
N ALA A 409 -16.29 -5.94 5.28
CA ALA A 409 -17.25 -6.92 5.78
C ALA A 409 -17.96 -7.67 4.64
N LEU A 410 -18.42 -6.94 3.61
CA LEU A 410 -19.05 -7.53 2.42
C LEU A 410 -18.08 -8.47 1.68
N TYR A 411 -16.83 -8.05 1.48
CA TYR A 411 -15.80 -8.85 0.83
C TYR A 411 -15.47 -10.15 1.57
N VAL A 412 -15.28 -10.06 2.88
CA VAL A 412 -14.87 -11.18 3.74
C VAL A 412 -15.97 -12.25 3.79
N ARG A 413 -17.26 -11.84 3.82
CA ARG A 413 -18.40 -12.76 3.77
C ARG A 413 -18.40 -13.66 2.53
N GLU A 414 -17.95 -13.13 1.38
CA GLU A 414 -17.91 -13.86 0.11
C GLU A 414 -16.67 -14.75 -0.04
N THR A 415 -15.53 -14.35 0.53
CA THR A 415 -14.22 -14.90 0.12
C THR A 415 -13.46 -15.62 1.21
N PHE A 416 -13.64 -15.24 2.48
CA PHE A 416 -12.66 -15.57 3.52
C PHE A 416 -13.16 -16.68 4.45
N ALA A 417 -12.58 -17.87 4.30
CA ALA A 417 -12.81 -18.98 5.22
C ALA A 417 -12.12 -18.73 6.57
N GLY A 418 -12.88 -18.75 7.68
CA GLY A 418 -12.36 -18.45 9.03
C GLY A 418 -11.17 -19.31 9.49
N GLU A 419 -10.97 -20.50 8.93
CA GLU A 419 -9.80 -21.35 9.23
C GLU A 419 -8.46 -20.71 8.80
N SER A 420 -8.45 -19.90 7.73
CA SER A 420 -7.25 -19.23 7.21
C SER A 420 -6.60 -18.33 8.27
N LYS A 421 -7.41 -17.66 9.12
CA LYS A 421 -6.92 -16.80 10.21
C LYS A 421 -6.04 -17.58 11.20
N ARG A 422 -6.38 -18.84 11.49
CA ARG A 422 -5.59 -19.69 12.42
C ARG A 422 -4.27 -20.13 11.80
N MET A 423 -4.27 -20.55 10.53
CA MET A 423 -3.05 -21.02 9.85
C MET A 423 -2.05 -19.90 9.64
N VAL A 424 -2.51 -18.71 9.27
CA VAL A 424 -1.63 -17.53 9.13
C VAL A 424 -1.04 -17.12 10.48
N ARG A 425 -1.81 -17.20 11.57
CA ARG A 425 -1.27 -16.97 12.92
C ARG A 425 -0.15 -17.94 13.29
N ASP A 426 -0.29 -19.22 12.93
CA ASP A 426 0.78 -20.19 13.15
C ASP A 426 2.05 -19.85 12.33
N LEU A 427 1.90 -19.43 11.06
CA LEU A 427 3.03 -18.95 10.26
C LEU A 427 3.72 -17.73 10.90
N ILE A 428 2.96 -16.76 11.39
CA ILE A 428 3.48 -15.59 12.11
C ILE A 428 4.31 -16.02 13.32
N ASN A 429 3.78 -16.93 14.14
CA ASN A 429 4.49 -17.43 15.31
C ASN A 429 5.81 -18.12 14.93
N LYS A 430 5.82 -18.97 13.89
CA LYS A 430 7.05 -19.65 13.43
C LYS A 430 8.10 -18.67 12.91
N ILE A 431 7.68 -17.65 12.18
CA ILE A 431 8.61 -16.66 11.61
C ILE A 431 9.13 -15.72 12.70
N ARG A 432 8.29 -15.32 13.66
CA ARG A 432 8.70 -14.56 14.85
C ARG A 432 9.72 -15.33 15.69
N GLU A 433 9.49 -16.63 15.92
CA GLU A 433 10.45 -17.51 16.60
C GLU A 433 11.81 -17.52 15.87
N VAL A 434 11.78 -17.67 14.54
CA VAL A 434 13.01 -17.65 13.72
C VAL A 434 13.71 -16.30 13.74
N PHE A 435 12.98 -15.19 13.73
CA PHE A 435 13.57 -13.86 13.87
C PHE A 435 14.33 -13.75 15.20
N ILE A 436 13.68 -14.13 16.31
CA ILE A 436 14.26 -14.10 17.66
C ILE A 436 15.52 -14.97 17.75
N GLU A 437 15.48 -16.20 17.23
CA GLU A 437 16.64 -17.09 17.19
C GLU A 437 17.79 -16.54 16.35
N THR A 438 17.47 -15.82 15.28
CA THR A 438 18.49 -15.28 14.38
C THR A 438 19.29 -14.16 15.04
N LEU A 439 18.74 -13.47 16.04
CA LEU A 439 19.47 -12.45 16.82
C LEU A 439 20.74 -13.04 17.46
N ASP A 440 20.72 -14.30 17.89
CA ASP A 440 21.89 -14.97 18.48
C ASP A 440 23.04 -15.10 17.49
N GLU A 441 22.73 -15.28 16.20
CA GLU A 441 23.71 -15.43 15.11
C GLU A 441 24.38 -14.10 14.73
N LEU A 442 23.72 -12.96 14.99
CA LEU A 442 24.19 -11.64 14.54
C LEU A 442 25.41 -11.20 15.36
N GLN A 443 26.58 -11.20 14.74
CA GLN A 443 27.84 -10.78 15.38
C GLN A 443 28.00 -9.27 15.46
N TRP A 444 27.23 -8.52 14.66
CA TRP A 444 27.31 -7.07 14.58
C TRP A 444 26.51 -6.35 15.67
N MET A 445 25.77 -7.10 16.51
CA MET A 445 24.91 -6.59 17.57
C MET A 445 25.38 -7.11 18.93
N ASP A 446 25.43 -6.26 19.94
CA ASP A 446 25.77 -6.66 21.33
C ASP A 446 24.58 -7.28 22.06
N GLU A 447 24.85 -8.02 23.15
CA GLU A 447 23.80 -8.77 23.87
C GLU A 447 22.72 -7.86 24.48
N THR A 448 23.06 -6.64 24.88
CA THR A 448 22.08 -5.70 25.45
C THR A 448 21.08 -5.25 24.39
N SER A 449 21.56 -4.92 23.20
CA SER A 449 20.73 -4.52 22.07
C SER A 449 19.94 -5.72 21.54
N LYS A 450 20.53 -6.94 21.52
CA LYS A 450 19.82 -8.18 21.17
C LYS A 450 18.64 -8.43 22.09
N GLU A 451 18.82 -8.30 23.40
CA GLU A 451 17.73 -8.50 24.37
C GLU A 451 16.59 -7.51 24.13
N LYS A 452 16.90 -6.24 23.85
CA LYS A 452 15.87 -5.25 23.49
C LYS A 452 15.18 -5.57 22.17
N ALA A 453 15.91 -6.09 21.19
CA ALA A 453 15.31 -6.55 19.94
C ALA A 453 14.38 -7.76 20.16
N ARG A 454 14.73 -8.70 21.06
CA ARG A 454 13.86 -9.80 21.49
C ARG A 454 12.59 -9.27 22.14
N GLU A 455 12.71 -8.37 23.12
CA GLU A 455 11.57 -7.73 23.79
C GLU A 455 10.61 -7.09 22.77
N LYS A 456 11.15 -6.32 21.81
CA LYS A 456 10.35 -5.68 20.76
C LYS A 456 9.66 -6.70 19.86
N ALA A 457 10.38 -7.72 19.38
CA ALA A 457 9.85 -8.74 18.47
C ALA A 457 8.71 -9.54 19.12
N MET A 458 8.83 -9.83 20.42
CA MET A 458 7.78 -10.50 21.20
C MET A 458 6.55 -9.60 21.43
N ALA A 459 6.74 -8.29 21.46
CA ALA A 459 5.66 -7.32 21.65
C ALA A 459 4.90 -6.94 20.36
N ILE A 460 5.37 -7.39 19.18
CA ILE A 460 4.69 -7.12 17.91
C ILE A 460 3.26 -7.66 17.97
N LYS A 461 2.27 -6.77 17.78
CA LYS A 461 0.85 -7.14 17.68
C LYS A 461 0.51 -7.59 16.26
N GLU A 462 -0.23 -8.69 16.11
CA GLU A 462 -0.69 -9.15 14.80
C GLU A 462 -2.20 -8.94 14.55
N GLN A 463 -2.54 -8.45 13.36
CA GLN A 463 -3.91 -8.33 12.85
C GLN A 463 -4.05 -9.14 11.56
N ILE A 464 -5.01 -10.06 11.51
CA ILE A 464 -5.10 -11.09 10.45
C ILE A 464 -6.51 -11.16 9.87
N GLY A 465 -6.62 -10.95 8.56
CA GLY A 465 -7.86 -11.00 7.78
C GLY A 465 -8.70 -9.73 7.93
N TYR A 466 -9.40 -9.61 9.05
CA TYR A 466 -10.34 -8.53 9.33
C TYR A 466 -10.56 -8.32 10.85
N PRO A 467 -10.97 -7.11 11.27
CA PRO A 467 -11.42 -6.86 12.65
C PRO A 467 -12.75 -7.56 12.93
N ASP A 468 -12.84 -8.34 14.02
CA ASP A 468 -13.96 -9.26 14.24
C ASP A 468 -15.35 -8.56 14.26
N TYR A 469 -15.42 -7.34 14.81
CA TYR A 469 -16.68 -6.58 14.95
C TYR A 469 -17.40 -6.28 13.62
N ILE A 470 -16.71 -6.29 12.47
CA ILE A 470 -17.34 -5.96 11.18
C ILE A 470 -18.22 -7.10 10.66
N LEU A 471 -18.05 -8.31 11.17
CA LEU A 471 -18.89 -9.48 10.85
C LEU A 471 -19.95 -9.78 11.91
N GLU A 472 -19.92 -9.09 13.05
CA GLU A 472 -20.89 -9.28 14.13
C GLU A 472 -22.18 -8.51 13.81
N ASP A 473 -23.21 -9.19 13.30
CA ASP A 473 -24.47 -8.55 12.87
C ASP A 473 -25.19 -7.75 13.96
N HIS A 474 -25.04 -8.16 15.23
CA HIS A 474 -25.62 -7.47 16.39
C HIS A 474 -24.75 -6.33 16.93
N ASN A 475 -23.55 -6.13 16.41
CA ASN A 475 -22.63 -5.10 16.86
C ASN A 475 -22.86 -3.81 16.07
N GLU A 476 -23.36 -2.77 16.73
CA GLU A 476 -23.68 -1.47 16.12
C GLU A 476 -22.44 -0.65 15.72
N LYS A 477 -21.23 -1.04 16.15
CA LYS A 477 -19.99 -0.27 15.94
C LYS A 477 -19.75 0.09 14.46
N LEU A 478 -20.05 -0.83 13.55
CA LEU A 478 -19.88 -0.59 12.12
C LEU A 478 -20.85 0.47 11.58
N ASP A 479 -22.12 0.47 12.02
CA ASP A 479 -23.07 1.50 11.60
C ASP A 479 -22.73 2.86 12.23
N GLN A 480 -22.29 2.85 13.49
CA GLN A 480 -21.87 4.06 14.21
C GLN A 480 -20.65 4.74 13.57
N GLU A 481 -19.74 3.99 12.94
CA GLU A 481 -18.60 4.54 12.20
C GLU A 481 -19.04 5.47 11.05
N TYR A 482 -20.18 5.17 10.43
CA TYR A 482 -20.71 5.90 9.28
C TYR A 482 -21.99 6.68 9.57
N ALA A 483 -22.43 6.75 10.84
CA ALA A 483 -23.71 7.36 11.22
C ALA A 483 -23.84 8.84 10.80
N ASN A 484 -22.74 9.58 10.83
CA ASN A 484 -22.72 11.02 10.50
C ASN A 484 -22.62 11.32 8.98
N LEU A 485 -22.56 10.29 8.13
CA LEU A 485 -22.50 10.42 6.67
C LEU A 485 -23.89 10.23 6.07
N ASN A 486 -24.32 11.17 5.22
CA ASN A 486 -25.63 11.16 4.59
C ASN A 486 -25.51 11.27 3.07
N PHE A 487 -25.17 10.15 2.44
CA PHE A 487 -25.03 10.11 1.00
C PHE A 487 -26.36 10.17 0.25
N SER A 488 -26.31 10.73 -0.96
CA SER A 488 -27.42 10.76 -1.91
C SER A 488 -27.04 10.04 -3.20
N GLU A 489 -27.94 9.22 -3.74
CA GLU A 489 -27.77 8.57 -5.04
C GLU A 489 -27.64 9.58 -6.21
N HIS A 490 -28.01 10.85 -5.99
CA HIS A 490 -28.04 11.89 -7.02
C HIS A 490 -26.87 12.88 -6.95
N ASN A 491 -26.11 12.89 -5.84
CA ASN A 491 -25.15 13.96 -5.54
C ASN A 491 -23.73 13.42 -5.33
N TYR A 492 -23.16 12.78 -6.35
CA TYR A 492 -21.81 12.17 -6.24
C TYR A 492 -20.73 13.16 -5.81
N PHE A 493 -20.70 14.35 -6.41
CA PHE A 493 -19.69 15.36 -6.09
C PHE A 493 -19.80 15.81 -4.63
N GLU A 494 -21.01 16.02 -4.12
CA GLU A 494 -21.26 16.38 -2.72
C GLU A 494 -20.93 15.23 -1.78
N ASN A 495 -21.24 13.98 -2.14
CA ASN A 495 -20.83 12.81 -1.36
C ASN A 495 -19.31 12.75 -1.18
N ILE A 496 -18.55 13.15 -2.22
CA ILE A 496 -17.09 13.28 -2.13
C ILE A 496 -16.68 14.37 -1.13
N LEU A 497 -17.30 15.54 -1.22
CA LEU A 497 -17.03 16.64 -0.27
C LEU A 497 -17.36 16.25 1.17
N GLU A 498 -18.44 15.49 1.37
CA GLU A 498 -18.84 14.97 2.67
C GLU A 498 -17.81 13.99 3.22
N ASN A 499 -17.33 13.05 2.40
CA ASN A 499 -16.25 12.13 2.77
C ASN A 499 -14.96 12.87 3.13
N LEU A 500 -14.56 13.87 2.35
CA LEU A 500 -13.36 14.67 2.63
C LEU A 500 -13.47 15.41 3.97
N ARG A 501 -14.62 16.06 4.21
CA ARG A 501 -14.88 16.76 5.47
C ARG A 501 -14.89 15.80 6.66
N ALA A 502 -15.59 14.68 6.53
CA ALA A 502 -15.69 13.68 7.58
C ALA A 502 -14.33 13.05 7.89
N GLY A 503 -13.52 12.75 6.87
CA GLY A 503 -12.16 12.22 7.02
C GLY A 503 -11.23 13.21 7.72
N ALA A 504 -11.26 14.49 7.33
CA ALA A 504 -10.51 15.55 8.03
C ALA A 504 -10.93 15.64 9.50
N GLN A 505 -12.24 15.75 9.77
CA GLN A 505 -12.76 15.84 11.14
C GLN A 505 -12.46 14.59 11.99
N LYS A 506 -12.53 13.38 11.42
CA LYS A 506 -12.16 12.13 12.10
C LYS A 506 -10.69 12.15 12.53
N SER A 507 -9.79 12.68 11.71
CA SER A 507 -8.38 12.83 12.06
C SER A 507 -8.15 13.93 13.10
N LEU A 508 -8.75 15.11 12.92
CA LEU A 508 -8.54 16.27 13.80
C LEU A 508 -9.11 16.05 15.22
N LYS A 509 -10.24 15.36 15.36
CA LYS A 509 -10.83 15.02 16.67
C LYS A 509 -9.89 14.25 17.59
N LYS A 510 -8.97 13.46 16.99
CA LYS A 510 -8.03 12.63 17.74
C LYS A 510 -7.07 13.42 18.65
N LEU A 511 -6.88 14.72 18.42
CA LEU A 511 -5.89 15.52 19.14
C LEU A 511 -6.03 15.42 20.68
N ARG A 512 -7.26 15.30 21.18
CA ARG A 512 -7.54 15.16 22.62
C ARG A 512 -7.98 13.74 23.02
N GLU A 513 -8.02 12.82 22.07
CA GLU A 513 -8.33 11.41 22.30
C GLU A 513 -7.05 10.62 22.56
N LYS A 514 -7.14 9.59 23.40
CA LYS A 514 -6.05 8.63 23.56
C LYS A 514 -5.95 7.76 22.31
N VAL A 515 -4.73 7.33 22.00
CA VAL A 515 -4.50 6.36 20.94
C VAL A 515 -5.10 5.01 21.36
N ASP A 516 -6.08 4.53 20.62
CA ASP A 516 -6.52 3.14 20.69
C ASP A 516 -5.52 2.29 19.90
N GLN A 517 -4.72 1.50 20.60
CA GLN A 517 -3.63 0.67 20.08
C GLN A 517 -4.10 -0.61 19.36
N ASP A 518 -5.40 -0.92 19.41
CA ASP A 518 -5.97 -2.15 18.82
C ASP A 518 -6.73 -1.86 17.51
N ILE A 519 -6.86 -0.59 17.13
CA ILE A 519 -7.39 -0.18 15.82
C ILE A 519 -6.52 -0.74 14.69
N TRP A 520 -7.21 -1.25 13.66
CA TRP A 520 -6.61 -1.64 12.38
C TRP A 520 -6.22 -0.40 11.60
N ILE A 521 -5.02 -0.39 11.04
CA ILE A 521 -4.51 0.73 10.24
C ILE A 521 -5.03 0.73 8.79
N ILE A 522 -5.70 -0.37 8.38
CA ILE A 522 -6.20 -0.57 7.02
C ILE A 522 -7.39 -1.55 7.02
N GLY A 523 -8.32 -1.41 6.08
CA GLY A 523 -9.43 -2.34 5.87
C GLY A 523 -9.04 -3.74 5.34
N ALA A 524 -10.02 -4.66 5.35
CA ALA A 524 -9.82 -6.07 5.00
C ALA A 524 -9.72 -6.36 3.49
N ALA A 525 -10.40 -5.57 2.65
CA ALA A 525 -10.45 -5.73 1.20
C ALA A 525 -9.26 -5.03 0.51
N VAL A 526 -8.05 -5.40 0.92
CA VAL A 526 -6.79 -4.83 0.42
C VAL A 526 -5.80 -5.93 0.08
N VAL A 527 -5.19 -5.86 -1.11
CA VAL A 527 -4.09 -6.75 -1.52
C VAL A 527 -2.77 -6.06 -1.19
N ASN A 528 -2.39 -6.11 0.09
CA ASN A 528 -1.11 -5.64 0.61
C ASN A 528 -0.86 -6.18 2.03
N ALA A 529 0.26 -5.84 2.66
CA ALA A 529 0.52 -5.99 4.09
C ALA A 529 1.25 -4.74 4.63
N PHE A 530 1.27 -4.56 5.95
CA PHE A 530 1.78 -3.32 6.56
C PHE A 530 2.35 -3.53 7.97
N TYR A 531 3.34 -2.72 8.32
CA TYR A 531 3.84 -2.49 9.68
C TYR A 531 3.61 -1.04 10.12
N SER A 532 3.20 -0.83 11.36
CA SER A 532 3.05 0.49 11.98
C SER A 532 4.04 0.67 13.14
N PRO A 533 5.03 1.58 13.03
CA PRO A 533 6.01 1.81 14.09
C PRO A 533 5.40 2.24 15.43
N ASN A 534 4.52 3.26 15.44
CA ASN A 534 3.92 3.79 16.67
C ASN A 534 2.98 2.80 17.38
N ARG A 535 2.59 1.71 16.71
CA ARG A 535 1.70 0.66 17.25
C ARG A 535 2.41 -0.66 17.48
N ASN A 536 3.67 -0.77 17.03
CA ASN A 536 4.42 -2.02 16.92
C ASN A 536 3.51 -3.17 16.39
N GLN A 537 2.82 -2.91 15.27
CA GLN A 537 1.73 -3.76 14.78
C GLN A 537 1.95 -4.17 13.32
N ILE A 538 1.77 -5.46 13.02
CA ILE A 538 1.73 -6.01 11.66
C ILE A 538 0.30 -6.37 11.25
N VAL A 539 -0.09 -6.04 10.01
CA VAL A 539 -1.46 -6.25 9.50
C VAL A 539 -1.43 -6.99 8.17
N PHE A 540 -2.18 -8.10 8.08
CA PHE A 540 -2.39 -8.89 6.88
C PHE A 540 -3.88 -8.94 6.53
N PRO A 541 -4.39 -7.99 5.73
CA PRO A 541 -5.77 -7.97 5.25
C PRO A 541 -6.18 -9.27 4.54
N ALA A 542 -7.48 -9.59 4.56
CA ALA A 542 -8.01 -10.78 3.89
C ALA A 542 -7.64 -10.84 2.40
N GLY A 543 -7.55 -9.68 1.74
CA GLY A 543 -7.22 -9.58 0.32
C GLY A 543 -5.82 -10.09 -0.08
N ILE A 544 -4.82 -10.15 0.80
CA ILE A 544 -3.52 -10.77 0.48
C ILE A 544 -3.46 -12.26 0.81
N LEU A 545 -4.40 -12.77 1.61
CA LEU A 545 -4.42 -14.14 2.13
C LEU A 545 -5.04 -15.14 1.13
N GLN A 546 -4.56 -15.08 -0.12
CA GLN A 546 -4.99 -15.89 -1.25
C GLN A 546 -3.80 -16.27 -2.15
N PRO A 547 -3.91 -17.25 -3.06
CA PRO A 547 -2.83 -17.58 -3.99
C PRO A 547 -2.37 -16.36 -4.81
N PRO A 548 -1.08 -16.23 -5.15
CA PRO A 548 0.02 -17.15 -4.85
C PRO A 548 0.61 -17.06 -3.44
N PHE A 549 0.19 -16.08 -2.63
CA PHE A 549 0.74 -15.85 -1.30
C PHE A 549 0.37 -16.97 -0.32
N PHE A 550 -0.92 -17.28 -0.21
CA PHE A 550 -1.42 -18.25 0.77
C PHE A 550 -2.54 -19.13 0.22
N SER A 551 -2.47 -20.42 0.56
CA SER A 551 -3.62 -21.31 0.49
C SER A 551 -3.45 -22.46 1.47
N LYS A 552 -4.51 -22.81 2.19
CA LYS A 552 -4.52 -24.02 3.05
C LYS A 552 -4.28 -25.32 2.28
N HIS A 553 -4.45 -25.27 0.96
CA HIS A 553 -4.37 -26.44 0.10
C HIS A 553 -3.08 -26.50 -0.72
N GLN A 554 -2.24 -25.44 -0.74
CA GLN A 554 -0.98 -25.43 -1.51
C GLN A 554 0.20 -25.94 -0.67
N PRO A 555 1.27 -26.49 -1.30
CA PRO A 555 2.46 -26.91 -0.57
C PRO A 555 3.01 -25.81 0.32
N GLN A 556 3.51 -26.17 1.50
CA GLN A 556 4.08 -25.23 2.46
C GLN A 556 5.29 -24.50 1.89
N ALA A 557 6.08 -25.12 1.01
CA ALA A 557 7.15 -24.41 0.30
C ALA A 557 6.64 -23.14 -0.41
N LEU A 558 5.44 -23.19 -1.00
CA LEU A 558 4.82 -22.02 -1.63
C LEU A 558 4.27 -21.04 -0.60
N ASN A 559 3.62 -21.52 0.48
CA ASN A 559 3.13 -20.64 1.55
C ASN A 559 4.28 -19.87 2.22
N PHE A 560 5.37 -20.54 2.58
CA PHE A 560 6.54 -19.87 3.17
C PHE A 560 7.23 -18.95 2.16
N GLY A 561 7.36 -19.34 0.89
CA GLY A 561 7.93 -18.47 -0.15
C GLY A 561 7.03 -17.29 -0.56
N GLY A 562 5.72 -17.39 -0.30
CA GLY A 562 4.72 -16.35 -0.54
C GLY A 562 4.42 -15.55 0.72
N ILE A 563 3.33 -15.89 1.42
CA ILE A 563 2.90 -15.17 2.62
C ILE A 563 3.94 -15.22 3.76
N GLY A 564 4.74 -16.28 3.85
CA GLY A 564 5.80 -16.36 4.86
C GLY A 564 6.88 -15.29 4.67
N MET A 565 7.30 -15.04 3.43
CA MET A 565 8.23 -13.95 3.14
C MET A 565 7.58 -12.59 3.45
N VAL A 566 6.30 -12.38 3.11
CA VAL A 566 5.58 -11.15 3.45
C VAL A 566 5.49 -10.95 4.96
N ILE A 567 5.22 -12.02 5.73
CA ILE A 567 5.22 -11.96 7.20
C ILE A 567 6.59 -11.55 7.75
N GLY A 568 7.66 -12.18 7.26
CA GLY A 568 9.02 -11.83 7.67
C GLY A 568 9.39 -10.39 7.27
N HIS A 569 8.91 -9.93 6.13
CA HIS A 569 9.08 -8.55 5.66
C HIS A 569 8.46 -7.55 6.65
N GLU A 570 7.18 -7.73 7.02
CA GLU A 570 6.52 -6.85 7.99
C GLU A 570 7.12 -6.92 9.41
N ILE A 571 7.61 -8.09 9.85
CA ILE A 571 8.34 -8.20 11.12
C ILE A 571 9.64 -7.41 11.04
N THR A 572 10.35 -7.50 9.90
CA THR A 572 11.64 -6.83 9.69
C THR A 572 11.50 -5.31 9.62
N HIS A 573 10.37 -4.76 9.17
CA HIS A 573 10.08 -3.32 9.26
C HIS A 573 10.13 -2.79 10.69
N GLY A 574 9.87 -3.63 11.71
CA GLY A 574 10.12 -3.26 13.10
C GLY A 574 11.58 -2.98 13.43
N PHE A 575 12.50 -3.30 12.54
CA PHE A 575 13.94 -3.26 12.76
C PHE A 575 14.72 -2.73 11.54
N ASP A 576 14.04 -2.14 10.55
CA ASP A 576 14.70 -1.46 9.44
C ASP A 576 15.32 -0.11 9.89
N ASP A 577 15.81 0.70 8.96
CA ASP A 577 16.46 1.98 9.28
C ASP A 577 15.53 3.03 9.91
N ASN A 578 14.21 2.86 9.77
CA ASN A 578 13.18 3.67 10.39
C ASN A 578 12.65 3.00 11.68
N GLY A 579 12.09 1.81 11.56
CA GLY A 579 11.40 1.10 12.62
C GLY A 579 12.28 0.75 13.80
N ARG A 580 13.61 0.56 13.60
CA ARG A 580 14.55 0.36 14.72
C ARG A 580 14.54 1.52 15.73
N ASN A 581 14.13 2.72 15.34
CA ASN A 581 14.13 3.90 16.22
C ASN A 581 12.96 3.91 17.18
N PHE A 582 12.01 2.98 17.05
CA PHE A 582 10.84 2.86 17.92
C PHE A 582 10.99 1.66 18.84
N ASP A 583 10.64 1.80 20.12
CA ASP A 583 10.70 0.72 21.09
C ASP A 583 9.52 -0.28 20.95
N LYS A 584 9.39 -1.20 21.91
CA LYS A 584 8.32 -2.21 21.94
C LYS A 584 6.90 -1.65 22.07
N ASP A 585 6.78 -0.43 22.61
CA ASP A 585 5.52 0.26 22.86
C ASP A 585 5.23 1.31 21.76
N GLY A 586 6.10 1.40 20.75
CA GLY A 586 5.97 2.33 19.63
C GLY A 586 6.44 3.75 19.93
N ASN A 587 7.25 3.97 20.97
CA ASN A 587 7.85 5.27 21.26
C ASN A 587 9.22 5.37 20.60
N MET A 588 9.48 6.48 19.92
CA MET A 588 10.75 6.81 19.31
C MET A 588 11.76 7.12 20.41
N PHE A 589 12.67 6.18 20.63
CA PHE A 589 13.67 6.20 21.68
C PHE A 589 14.92 5.45 21.21
N ASP A 590 16.10 5.90 21.61
CA ASP A 590 17.34 5.16 21.30
C ASP A 590 17.54 4.03 22.32
N TRP A 591 17.07 2.83 21.96
CA TRP A 591 17.18 1.62 22.78
C TRP A 591 18.36 0.72 22.36
N TRP A 592 19.21 1.18 21.45
CA TRP A 592 20.39 0.45 20.99
C TRP A 592 21.64 1.03 21.64
N SER A 593 22.68 0.20 21.80
CA SER A 593 23.99 0.76 22.13
C SER A 593 24.59 1.46 20.89
N ASN A 594 25.48 2.42 21.13
CA ASN A 594 26.25 3.05 20.05
C ASN A 594 27.00 2.04 19.18
N PHE A 595 27.49 0.94 19.77
CA PHE A 595 28.17 -0.13 19.03
C PHE A 595 27.22 -0.76 18.01
N SER A 596 26.04 -1.21 18.46
CA SER A 596 25.06 -1.86 17.59
C SER A 596 24.48 -0.91 16.54
N ALA A 597 24.21 0.35 16.92
CA ALA A 597 23.67 1.36 16.00
C ALA A 597 24.67 1.72 14.88
N MET A 598 25.96 1.83 15.20
CA MET A 598 27.01 2.06 14.20
C MET A 598 27.15 0.88 13.25
N HIS A 599 27.22 -0.34 13.78
CA HIS A 599 27.36 -1.53 12.95
C HIS A 599 26.11 -1.81 12.10
N PHE A 600 24.91 -1.47 12.56
CA PHE A 600 23.71 -1.50 11.71
C PHE A 600 23.87 -0.62 10.48
N LYS A 601 24.34 0.62 10.67
CA LYS A 601 24.62 1.54 9.54
C LYS A 601 25.69 0.98 8.61
N GLU A 602 26.71 0.30 9.14
CA GLU A 602 27.74 -0.37 8.33
C GLU A 602 27.15 -1.52 7.49
N GLN A 603 26.33 -2.38 8.09
CA GLN A 603 25.69 -3.50 7.38
C GLN A 603 24.68 -3.00 6.33
N SER A 604 23.84 -2.03 6.67
CA SER A 604 22.81 -1.51 5.78
C SER A 604 23.39 -0.71 4.61
N ARG A 605 24.55 -0.06 4.81
CA ARG A 605 25.29 0.63 3.73
C ARG A 605 25.67 -0.31 2.58
N CYS A 606 25.88 -1.60 2.84
CA CYS A 606 26.07 -2.59 1.77
C CYS A 606 24.87 -2.60 0.80
N MET A 607 23.64 -2.62 1.33
CA MET A 607 22.43 -2.64 0.52
C MET A 607 22.21 -1.30 -0.20
N VAL A 608 22.54 -0.17 0.43
CA VAL A 608 22.52 1.14 -0.25
C VAL A 608 23.37 1.10 -1.53
N TYR A 609 24.59 0.56 -1.45
CA TYR A 609 25.45 0.45 -2.63
C TYR A 609 24.99 -0.61 -3.62
N GLN A 610 24.56 -1.78 -3.15
CA GLN A 610 24.08 -2.86 -4.01
C GLN A 610 22.91 -2.38 -4.87
N TYR A 611 21.87 -1.85 -4.25
CA TYR A 611 20.67 -1.41 -4.96
C TYR A 611 20.92 -0.11 -5.74
N GLY A 612 21.76 0.79 -5.21
CA GLY A 612 22.23 1.99 -5.91
C GLY A 612 22.97 1.74 -7.22
N ASN A 613 23.48 0.52 -7.42
CA ASN A 613 24.17 0.09 -8.65
C ASN A 613 23.21 -0.56 -9.67
N TYR A 614 21.92 -0.76 -9.35
CA TYR A 614 20.97 -1.23 -10.35
C TYR A 614 20.51 -0.09 -11.25
N THR A 615 20.90 -0.17 -12.52
CA THR A 615 20.42 0.70 -13.59
C THR A 615 19.09 0.19 -14.13
N TRP A 616 18.06 1.03 -14.19
CA TRP A 616 16.74 0.64 -14.69
C TRP A 616 16.46 1.23 -16.07
N GLU A 617 16.66 0.42 -17.11
CA GLU A 617 16.47 0.82 -18.51
C GLU A 617 15.08 1.40 -18.80
N LEU A 618 14.02 0.86 -18.17
CA LEU A 618 12.65 1.39 -18.34
C LEU A 618 12.49 2.82 -17.81
N ALA A 619 13.28 3.21 -16.81
CA ALA A 619 13.33 4.57 -16.28
C ALA A 619 14.39 5.43 -16.99
N GLY A 620 14.73 5.10 -18.24
CA GLY A 620 15.70 5.87 -19.03
C GLY A 620 17.17 5.66 -18.62
N GLY A 621 17.47 4.54 -17.97
CA GLY A 621 18.82 4.23 -17.50
C GLY A 621 19.19 4.93 -16.19
N GLU A 622 18.21 5.41 -15.44
CA GLU A 622 18.43 5.92 -14.08
C GLU A 622 18.73 4.78 -13.10
N ASN A 623 19.55 5.06 -12.10
CA ASN A 623 19.83 4.10 -11.02
C ASN A 623 18.74 4.15 -9.95
N VAL A 624 18.41 2.99 -9.38
CA VAL A 624 17.54 2.89 -8.20
C VAL A 624 18.17 3.66 -7.04
N SER A 625 17.37 4.41 -6.27
CA SER A 625 17.88 5.06 -5.07
C SER A 625 18.07 4.04 -3.95
N GLY A 626 19.31 3.64 -3.68
CA GLY A 626 19.62 2.72 -2.59
C GLY A 626 19.34 3.27 -1.19
N ILE A 627 19.21 4.60 -1.04
CA ILE A 627 18.84 5.26 0.22
C ILE A 627 17.32 5.21 0.38
N SER A 628 16.57 5.71 -0.60
CA SER A 628 15.11 5.81 -0.51
C SER A 628 14.43 4.45 -0.45
N THR A 629 15.10 3.40 -0.96
CA THR A 629 14.59 2.02 -0.94
C THR A 629 15.15 1.17 0.20
N LEU A 630 15.97 1.73 1.09
CA LEU A 630 16.74 0.96 2.07
C LEU A 630 15.86 0.12 3.00
N GLY A 631 14.83 0.72 3.61
CA GLY A 631 13.94 0.01 4.54
C GLY A 631 13.26 -1.20 3.91
N GLU A 632 12.69 -1.01 2.72
CA GLU A 632 12.08 -2.08 1.92
C GLU A 632 13.08 -3.16 1.50
N ASN A 633 14.29 -2.78 1.12
CA ASN A 633 15.34 -3.73 0.74
C ASN A 633 15.81 -4.56 1.95
N ILE A 634 15.95 -3.94 3.13
CA ILE A 634 16.25 -4.62 4.39
C ILE A 634 15.13 -5.60 4.71
N ALA A 635 13.87 -5.18 4.61
CA ALA A 635 12.70 -5.99 4.89
C ALA A 635 12.57 -7.18 3.93
N ASP A 636 12.80 -7.00 2.63
CA ASP A 636 12.83 -8.10 1.66
C ASP A 636 13.91 -9.14 1.98
N ASN A 637 15.11 -8.67 2.29
CA ASN A 637 16.27 -9.52 2.56
C ASN A 637 16.13 -10.28 3.87
N GLY A 638 15.63 -9.64 4.92
CA GLY A 638 15.31 -10.28 6.20
C GLY A 638 14.16 -11.27 6.04
N GLY A 639 13.06 -10.84 5.42
CA GLY A 639 11.84 -11.62 5.28
C GLY A 639 12.03 -12.93 4.53
N VAL A 640 12.73 -12.92 3.39
CA VAL A 640 12.99 -14.17 2.63
C VAL A 640 13.87 -15.16 3.41
N ARG A 641 14.84 -14.68 4.19
CA ARG A 641 15.71 -15.52 5.02
C ARG A 641 14.96 -16.16 6.18
N GLN A 642 14.19 -15.35 6.89
CA GLN A 642 13.39 -15.80 8.02
C GLN A 642 12.34 -16.84 7.57
N ALA A 643 11.65 -16.57 6.47
CA ALA A 643 10.68 -17.49 5.90
C ALA A 643 11.30 -18.81 5.45
N TYR A 644 12.49 -18.79 4.84
CA TYR A 644 13.18 -20.01 4.42
C TYR A 644 13.67 -20.83 5.62
N LYS A 645 14.25 -20.19 6.65
CA LYS A 645 14.66 -20.87 7.88
C LYS A 645 13.46 -21.47 8.61
N ALA A 646 12.32 -20.76 8.67
CA ALA A 646 11.07 -21.29 9.21
C ALA A 646 10.55 -22.49 8.40
N TYR A 647 10.64 -22.44 7.07
CA TYR A 647 10.30 -23.56 6.19
C TYR A 647 11.19 -24.79 6.44
N LEU A 648 12.49 -24.62 6.62
CA LEU A 648 13.39 -25.73 6.93
C LEU A 648 13.08 -26.38 8.29
N LYS A 649 12.78 -25.58 9.32
CA LYS A 649 12.35 -26.11 10.63
C LYS A 649 11.01 -26.84 10.54
N TRP A 650 10.09 -26.33 9.73
CA TRP A 650 8.82 -27.01 9.45
C TRP A 650 9.07 -28.35 8.74
N LEU A 651 9.92 -28.37 7.73
CA LEU A 651 10.29 -29.56 6.96
C LEU A 651 10.96 -30.64 7.84
N GLU A 652 11.79 -30.23 8.80
CA GLU A 652 12.42 -31.14 9.76
C GLU A 652 11.39 -31.82 10.69
N ARG A 653 10.33 -31.10 11.06
CA ARG A 653 9.28 -31.59 11.96
C ARG A 653 8.22 -32.43 11.24
N GLU A 654 7.76 -31.99 10.08
CA GLU A 654 6.62 -32.58 9.38
C GLU A 654 7.03 -33.54 8.24
N GLY A 655 8.27 -33.46 7.76
CA GLY A 655 8.77 -34.25 6.64
C GLY A 655 8.43 -33.68 5.26
N MET A 656 8.91 -34.34 4.21
CA MET A 656 8.77 -33.86 2.83
C MET A 656 7.34 -33.97 2.30
N GLU A 657 6.84 -32.91 1.68
CA GLU A 657 5.58 -32.92 0.93
C GLU A 657 5.75 -33.65 -0.43
N PRO A 658 4.67 -34.20 -1.00
CA PRO A 658 4.69 -34.74 -2.37
C PRO A 658 5.15 -33.70 -3.40
N GLU A 659 5.90 -34.14 -4.42
CA GLU A 659 6.35 -33.28 -5.52
C GLU A 659 5.16 -32.75 -6.34
N LEU A 660 5.34 -31.57 -6.95
CA LEU A 660 4.35 -31.01 -7.86
C LEU A 660 4.45 -31.67 -9.25
N PRO A 661 3.34 -32.17 -9.83
CA PRO A 661 3.39 -32.84 -11.12
C PRO A 661 3.82 -31.88 -12.23
N GLY A 662 4.69 -32.35 -13.13
CA GLY A 662 5.18 -31.56 -14.27
C GLY A 662 6.30 -30.56 -13.95
N LEU A 663 6.78 -30.51 -12.71
CA LEU A 663 7.91 -29.69 -12.29
C LEU A 663 9.04 -30.59 -11.76
N ASN A 664 10.18 -30.59 -12.44
CA ASN A 664 11.39 -31.25 -11.94
C ASN A 664 12.18 -30.30 -11.02
N LEU A 665 11.54 -29.86 -9.94
CA LEU A 665 12.11 -28.94 -8.95
C LEU A 665 11.85 -29.46 -7.54
N SER A 666 12.88 -29.41 -6.70
CA SER A 666 12.73 -29.70 -5.27
C SER A 666 11.87 -28.64 -4.58
N HIS A 667 11.27 -28.96 -3.44
CA HIS A 667 10.51 -27.97 -2.67
C HIS A 667 11.35 -26.78 -2.19
N LYS A 668 12.67 -26.96 -1.97
CA LYS A 668 13.58 -25.83 -1.70
C LYS A 668 13.67 -24.87 -2.89
N GLN A 669 13.71 -25.40 -4.11
CA GLN A 669 13.66 -24.57 -5.33
C GLN A 669 12.28 -23.95 -5.53
N LEU A 670 11.20 -24.67 -5.23
CA LEU A 670 9.82 -24.15 -5.31
C LEU A 670 9.57 -22.99 -4.35
N PHE A 671 10.19 -22.98 -3.16
CA PHE A 671 10.17 -21.83 -2.26
C PHE A 671 10.66 -20.56 -2.96
N PHE A 672 11.87 -20.60 -3.52
CA PHE A 672 12.47 -19.44 -4.20
C PHE A 672 11.71 -19.07 -5.47
N LEU A 673 11.18 -20.07 -6.19
CA LEU A 673 10.38 -19.82 -7.38
C LEU A 673 9.07 -19.11 -7.03
N ASN A 674 8.36 -19.50 -5.97
CA ASN A 674 7.14 -18.78 -5.54
C ASN A 674 7.47 -17.38 -5.02
N PHE A 675 8.57 -17.23 -4.28
CA PHE A 675 9.08 -15.92 -3.87
C PHE A 675 9.33 -15.01 -5.07
N ALA A 676 9.96 -15.49 -6.14
CA ALA A 676 10.16 -14.66 -7.32
C ALA A 676 8.84 -14.39 -8.06
N GLN A 677 7.95 -15.39 -8.11
CA GLN A 677 6.70 -15.28 -8.86
C GLN A 677 5.67 -14.32 -8.26
N VAL A 678 5.68 -14.07 -6.95
CA VAL A 678 4.82 -13.02 -6.37
C VAL A 678 5.14 -11.62 -6.92
N TRP A 679 6.38 -11.43 -7.41
CA TRP A 679 6.84 -10.17 -7.99
C TRP A 679 6.78 -10.14 -9.52
N CYS A 680 6.23 -11.14 -10.21
CA CYS A 680 6.13 -11.06 -11.66
C CYS A 680 5.28 -9.85 -12.08
N GLY A 681 5.89 -8.96 -12.85
CA GLY A 681 5.23 -7.76 -13.35
C GLY A 681 6.08 -6.93 -14.32
N SER A 682 5.45 -5.94 -14.92
CA SER A 682 6.03 -5.02 -15.89
C SER A 682 5.52 -3.60 -15.69
N TYR A 683 6.30 -2.62 -16.14
CA TYR A 683 6.04 -1.19 -15.97
C TYR A 683 6.05 -0.49 -17.33
N ARG A 684 5.21 0.52 -17.48
CA ARG A 684 5.36 1.49 -18.59
C ARG A 684 6.56 2.40 -18.32
N PRO A 685 7.29 2.85 -19.35
CA PRO A 685 8.47 3.71 -19.16
C PRO A 685 8.16 5.01 -18.40
N GLU A 686 7.01 5.63 -18.69
CA GLU A 686 6.58 6.86 -18.01
C GLU A 686 6.42 6.63 -16.51
N TYR A 687 5.77 5.52 -16.14
CA TYR A 687 5.57 5.17 -14.74
C TYR A 687 6.84 4.67 -14.07
N ALA A 688 7.76 4.01 -14.78
CA ALA A 688 9.07 3.67 -14.25
C ALA A 688 9.88 4.93 -13.88
N SER A 689 9.85 5.96 -14.74
CA SER A 689 10.47 7.27 -14.47
C SER A 689 9.81 7.99 -13.29
N GLN A 690 8.51 7.80 -13.07
CA GLN A 690 7.80 8.33 -11.91
C GLN A 690 8.12 7.56 -10.63
N SER A 691 8.05 6.23 -10.69
CA SER A 691 8.13 5.38 -9.50
C SER A 691 9.54 5.34 -8.94
N ILE A 692 10.57 5.45 -9.78
CA ILE A 692 11.97 5.53 -9.32
C ILE A 692 12.27 6.74 -8.42
N LYS A 693 11.41 7.78 -8.45
CA LYS A 693 11.51 8.98 -7.60
C LYS A 693 10.55 9.02 -6.42
N THR A 694 9.54 8.15 -6.40
CA THR A 694 8.39 8.29 -5.49
C THR A 694 8.05 7.02 -4.73
N ASP A 695 8.35 5.86 -5.28
CA ASP A 695 8.15 4.57 -4.63
C ASP A 695 9.34 4.28 -3.72
N VAL A 696 9.05 3.97 -2.47
CA VAL A 696 10.06 3.52 -1.50
C VAL A 696 10.47 2.07 -1.75
N HIS A 697 9.76 1.35 -2.61
CA HIS A 697 10.14 -0.01 -2.99
C HIS A 697 11.08 -0.01 -4.19
N SER A 698 12.05 -0.92 -4.17
CA SER A 698 12.80 -1.27 -5.37
C SER A 698 11.85 -1.82 -6.46
N PRO A 699 12.14 -1.60 -7.77
CA PRO A 699 11.39 -2.22 -8.85
C PRO A 699 11.29 -3.75 -8.69
N LEU A 700 10.16 -4.34 -9.09
CA LEU A 700 9.85 -5.77 -8.88
C LEU A 700 11.03 -6.73 -9.18
N LYS A 701 11.72 -6.50 -10.31
CA LYS A 701 12.90 -7.29 -10.70
C LYS A 701 14.01 -7.22 -9.66
N TYR A 702 14.30 -6.04 -9.13
CA TYR A 702 15.41 -5.82 -8.21
C TYR A 702 15.10 -6.28 -6.79
N ARG A 703 13.82 -6.31 -6.36
CA ARG A 703 13.40 -7.00 -5.13
C ARG A 703 13.76 -8.49 -5.16
N VAL A 704 13.53 -9.15 -6.29
CA VAL A 704 13.90 -10.56 -6.49
C VAL A 704 15.42 -10.73 -6.58
N MET A 705 16.05 -9.99 -7.48
CA MET A 705 17.47 -10.16 -7.78
C MET A 705 18.35 -9.81 -6.57
N GLY A 706 18.13 -8.66 -5.94
CA GLY A 706 18.93 -8.19 -4.82
C GLY A 706 18.83 -9.11 -3.60
N SER A 707 17.62 -9.54 -3.26
CA SER A 707 17.38 -10.45 -2.14
C SER A 707 18.05 -11.82 -2.33
N LEU A 708 17.95 -12.40 -3.53
CA LEU A 708 18.50 -13.73 -3.80
C LEU A 708 20.02 -13.72 -4.04
N GLN A 709 20.57 -12.62 -4.58
CA GLN A 709 22.02 -12.41 -4.66
C GLN A 709 22.69 -12.53 -3.29
N ASN A 710 22.04 -11.95 -2.27
CA ASN A 710 22.53 -11.95 -0.90
C ASN A 710 22.35 -13.30 -0.19
N PHE A 711 21.52 -14.21 -0.70
CA PHE A 711 21.10 -15.38 0.04
C PHE A 711 21.82 -16.67 -0.40
N GLU A 712 22.78 -17.14 0.40
CA GLU A 712 23.56 -18.36 0.07
C GLU A 712 22.70 -19.59 -0.19
N ALA A 713 21.63 -19.80 0.59
CA ALA A 713 20.75 -20.95 0.42
C ALA A 713 20.05 -20.99 -0.95
N PHE A 714 19.83 -19.83 -1.58
CA PHE A 714 19.36 -19.78 -2.97
C PHE A 714 20.44 -20.31 -3.93
N SER A 715 21.67 -19.82 -3.79
CA SER A 715 22.80 -20.25 -4.61
C SER A 715 23.07 -21.75 -4.45
N GLU A 716 22.91 -22.30 -3.25
CA GLU A 716 22.97 -23.75 -2.99
C GLU A 716 21.84 -24.51 -3.68
N ALA A 717 20.57 -24.07 -3.52
CA ALA A 717 19.41 -24.75 -4.09
C ALA A 717 19.42 -24.81 -5.62
N PHE A 718 20.02 -23.83 -6.29
CA PHE A 718 20.17 -23.79 -7.75
C PHE A 718 21.57 -24.13 -8.25
N HIS A 719 22.48 -24.53 -7.35
CA HIS A 719 23.87 -24.89 -7.68
C HIS A 719 24.62 -23.79 -8.45
N CYS A 720 24.40 -22.53 -8.07
CA CYS A 720 25.04 -21.38 -8.71
C CYS A 720 26.52 -21.31 -8.38
N LYS A 721 27.37 -21.22 -9.42
CA LYS A 721 28.82 -21.05 -9.25
C LYS A 721 29.13 -19.67 -8.67
N LYS A 722 30.07 -19.62 -7.72
CA LYS A 722 30.56 -18.36 -7.15
C LYS A 722 31.07 -17.42 -8.26
N GLY A 723 30.71 -16.15 -8.19
CA GLY A 723 31.01 -15.13 -9.19
C GLY A 723 29.99 -15.02 -10.34
N THR A 724 28.94 -15.86 -10.36
CA THR A 724 27.78 -15.62 -11.25
C THR A 724 26.96 -14.44 -10.73
N THR A 725 26.14 -13.85 -11.60
CA THR A 725 25.29 -12.69 -11.25
C THR A 725 24.42 -12.97 -10.03
N MET A 726 23.90 -14.19 -9.87
CA MET A 726 23.08 -14.59 -8.71
C MET A 726 23.85 -15.28 -7.58
N HIS A 727 25.18 -15.33 -7.67
CA HIS A 727 26.07 -15.74 -6.59
C HIS A 727 27.29 -14.82 -6.54
N PRO A 728 27.09 -13.52 -6.24
CA PRO A 728 28.20 -12.59 -6.08
C PRO A 728 29.10 -13.00 -4.91
N ALA A 729 30.37 -12.59 -4.97
CA ALA A 729 31.34 -12.88 -3.92
C ALA A 729 31.03 -12.12 -2.63
N GLU A 730 30.52 -10.89 -2.75
CA GLU A 730 30.07 -10.05 -1.65
C GLU A 730 28.54 -10.16 -1.53
N LYS A 731 28.05 -10.34 -0.31
CA LYS A 731 26.63 -10.51 0.01
C LYS A 731 26.29 -9.61 1.18
N CYS A 732 25.25 -8.81 1.05
CA CYS A 732 24.76 -7.95 2.12
C CYS A 732 23.89 -8.75 3.10
N ARG A 733 24.04 -8.48 4.41
CA ARG A 733 23.18 -9.04 5.45
C ARG A 733 23.05 -8.08 6.62
N VAL A 734 21.80 -7.73 6.95
CA VAL A 734 21.45 -7.05 8.20
C VAL A 734 20.83 -8.08 9.14
N TRP A 735 19.60 -8.51 8.86
CA TRP A 735 18.83 -9.49 9.64
C TRP A 735 19.00 -10.93 9.16
#